data_AF-A0A1X7GYJ0-F1
#
_entry.id   AF-A0A1X7GYJ0-F1
#
_cell.length_a   1.000
_cell.length_b   1.000
_cell.length_c   1.000
_cell.angle_alpha   90.00
_cell.angle_beta   90.00
_cell.angle_gamma   90.00
#
_symmetry.space_group_name_H-M   'P 1'
#
loop_
_entity.id
_entity.type
_entity.pdbx_description
1 polymer ?
#
loop_
_entity_poly.entity_id
_entity_poly.type
_entity_poly.pdbx_seq_one_letter_code
_entity_poly.pdbx_strand_id
1 'polypeptide(L)'
;MMKWMRITIPAIMLCLIMAVASPAAADAVTKGGDESVISLKTETSTVSKGDVVKIKVSVHHVTDLYGIQFRVKYDASKLALKEAVAVGGYNDFGGKKTDADKGTVLLPLLREQVSNVSEVPALDIAELSFTAHEAGKATVELLEIKAVSTESFKNEAGLKDLKAITMIVQGPLNISVQGSTNPGVPSNPDTPSSPSTPVNPGGQNTADGDLTKALKEIEQMLNKRQLKEAVSAVSSLFAKEIPSFSVDKRTQWEATFKKLIEDLQRSVTLGTDSSDGSAIINDESLQFAVRSITDLLALSKRLGLQTEGDKLIILPLASNTKSATSLHMTPEQMVLLEKNGMTMVLEWAQGKVKVYPESLPKKSAVRISLSSSSSTVKEYSNELRHLVSYNLAVSTVAGAENVSVTQLPGTMDLVLPFKAADGQLHKLGVYEWDEQTGSWKYMRNAKQTNGLYELGVNKPGTYAIMEYSVDYTDIQKLYNEAKHAVEALTAKHLMFGTGEGKFSPNQEITRAEFTSLLVRAMNLEVSTKAPNVFKDVKPGAWYTGEVYAAWEAGIVKGSGNSFQPNEKLTREQMAVMLMNAIGAAGKEAVSEGHNKFRDDDQISSWAKEAIYSAKEKGFIKGNALNNYSPKEHASRSEAAIILLRWINQL
;
A
#
# COMPACT_ATOMS: atom_id res chain seq x y z
N MET A 1 5.21 41.83 33.89
CA MET A 1 3.84 42.12 33.42
C MET A 1 3.32 40.93 32.66
N MET A 2 2.24 40.35 33.18
CA MET A 2 1.23 39.42 32.62
C MET A 2 1.63 38.38 31.55
N LYS A 3 1.36 37.11 31.94
CA LYS A 3 1.06 35.89 31.15
C LYS A 3 0.15 36.22 29.94
N TRP A 4 0.09 35.38 28.89
CA TRP A 4 -1.05 34.45 28.67
C TRP A 4 -0.67 33.31 27.70
N MET A 5 -0.46 32.13 28.28
CA MET A 5 -0.97 30.79 27.99
C MET A 5 -1.41 30.33 26.57
N ARG A 6 -0.74 29.24 26.16
CA ARG A 6 -1.15 28.07 25.33
C ARG A 6 -2.66 27.80 25.17
N ILE A 7 -3.07 27.32 23.98
CA ILE A 7 -4.05 26.20 23.84
C ILE A 7 -3.60 25.25 22.72
N THR A 8 -2.81 24.25 23.12
CA THR A 8 -2.96 22.86 22.71
C THR A 8 -4.19 22.26 23.40
N ILE A 9 -5.18 21.73 22.67
CA ILE A 9 -5.95 20.55 23.10
C ILE A 9 -6.25 19.67 21.86
N PRO A 10 -5.34 18.74 21.51
CA PRO A 10 -5.67 17.52 20.78
C PRO A 10 -6.12 16.42 21.76
N ALA A 11 -6.74 15.36 21.26
CA ALA A 11 -6.64 14.00 21.83
C ALA A 11 -7.17 13.68 23.25
N ILE A 12 -7.67 14.62 24.07
CA ILE A 12 -8.13 14.34 25.46
C ILE A 12 -9.66 14.31 25.64
N MET A 13 -10.43 14.90 24.73
CA MET A 13 -11.85 15.16 25.00
C MET A 13 -12.80 13.96 24.94
N LEU A 14 -12.42 12.85 24.28
CA LEU A 14 -13.21 11.60 24.37
C LEU A 14 -12.77 10.70 25.54
N CYS A 15 -11.56 10.89 26.09
CA CYS A 15 -11.05 10.08 27.19
C CYS A 15 -11.37 10.62 28.58
N LEU A 16 -11.81 11.89 28.72
CA LEU A 16 -12.04 12.51 30.04
C LEU A 16 -13.52 12.72 30.43
N ILE A 17 -14.48 12.24 29.65
CA ILE A 17 -15.92 12.40 29.97
C ILE A 17 -16.60 11.04 30.02
N MET A 18 -16.39 10.36 31.15
CA MET A 18 -17.21 9.23 31.57
C MET A 18 -17.31 9.23 33.09
N ALA A 19 -17.75 10.36 33.66
CA ALA A 19 -18.21 10.40 35.03
C ALA A 19 -19.37 9.40 35.19
N VAL A 20 -19.33 8.67 36.30
CA VAL A 20 -20.25 7.60 36.68
C VAL A 20 -21.65 8.20 36.89
N ALA A 21 -22.61 7.81 36.06
CA ALA A 21 -24.03 7.92 36.42
C ALA A 21 -24.49 6.53 36.82
N SER A 22 -24.73 6.33 38.12
CA SER A 22 -25.34 5.11 38.66
C SER A 22 -26.78 4.97 38.13
N PRO A 23 -27.26 3.75 37.86
CA PRO A 23 -28.64 3.54 37.42
C PRO A 23 -29.57 3.64 38.64
N ALA A 24 -30.41 4.67 38.70
CA ALA A 24 -31.60 4.64 39.53
C ALA A 24 -32.71 3.94 38.74
N ALA A 25 -33.22 2.84 39.29
CA ALA A 25 -34.37 2.12 38.75
C ALA A 25 -35.65 2.98 38.83
N ALA A 26 -36.43 3.02 37.75
CA ALA A 26 -37.85 3.32 37.79
C ALA A 26 -38.55 2.72 36.58
N ASP A 27 -39.51 1.83 36.84
CA ASP A 27 -40.50 1.34 35.90
C ASP A 27 -41.38 2.49 35.38
N ALA A 28 -41.55 2.58 34.06
CA ALA A 28 -42.76 3.15 33.45
C ALA A 28 -42.88 2.68 31.98
N VAL A 29 -44.07 2.15 31.65
CA VAL A 29 -44.47 1.65 30.34
C VAL A 29 -45.16 2.75 29.52
N THR A 30 -44.92 2.77 28.20
CA THR A 30 -45.68 3.38 27.06
C THR A 30 -45.65 4.89 26.77
N LYS A 31 -45.03 5.28 25.64
CA LYS A 31 -45.71 5.69 24.37
C LYS A 31 -44.67 5.89 23.24
N GLY A 32 -44.90 5.22 22.11
CA GLY A 32 -43.95 5.10 21.00
C GLY A 32 -43.87 6.30 20.06
N GLY A 33 -42.73 6.39 19.36
CA GLY A 33 -42.54 7.22 18.18
C GLY A 33 -41.08 7.53 17.87
N ASP A 34 -40.39 8.21 18.79
CA ASP A 34 -39.16 8.97 18.45
C ASP A 34 -37.96 8.72 19.37
N GLU A 35 -38.01 7.72 20.26
CA GLU A 35 -36.88 7.42 21.14
C GLU A 35 -35.81 6.60 20.43
N SER A 36 -34.54 7.03 20.58
CA SER A 36 -33.37 6.34 20.04
C SER A 36 -33.17 4.98 20.73
N VAL A 37 -33.17 3.90 19.95
CA VAL A 37 -33.07 2.51 20.46
C VAL A 37 -31.82 1.84 19.91
N ILE A 38 -31.15 1.02 20.71
CA ILE A 38 -30.10 0.08 20.28
C ILE A 38 -30.56 -1.36 20.56
N SER A 39 -30.40 -2.24 19.57
CA SER A 39 -30.87 -3.63 19.64
C SER A 39 -29.86 -4.62 19.07
N LEU A 40 -30.01 -5.89 19.48
CA LEU A 40 -29.29 -7.03 18.91
C LEU A 40 -30.22 -7.81 17.99
N LYS A 41 -29.72 -8.19 16.80
CA LYS A 41 -30.45 -8.98 15.81
C LYS A 41 -29.61 -10.13 15.31
N THR A 42 -30.26 -11.28 15.09
CA THR A 42 -29.66 -12.46 14.44
C THR A 42 -30.67 -13.01 13.44
N GLU A 43 -30.19 -13.61 12.36
CA GLU A 43 -31.03 -14.33 11.39
C GLU A 43 -31.50 -15.68 11.94
N THR A 44 -30.70 -16.30 12.81
CA THR A 44 -30.99 -17.60 13.42
C THR A 44 -30.78 -17.54 14.94
N SER A 45 -31.81 -17.85 15.71
CA SER A 45 -31.75 -17.96 17.18
C SER A 45 -31.53 -19.38 17.68
N THR A 46 -31.47 -20.38 16.77
CA THR A 46 -31.15 -21.77 17.08
C THR A 46 -30.05 -22.26 16.15
N VAL A 47 -28.97 -22.82 16.70
CA VAL A 47 -27.78 -23.28 15.96
C VAL A 47 -27.26 -24.60 16.52
N SER A 48 -26.47 -25.35 15.75
CA SER A 48 -25.80 -26.55 16.23
C SER A 48 -24.42 -26.22 16.83
N LYS A 49 -23.92 -27.09 17.71
CA LYS A 49 -22.52 -27.01 18.17
C LYS A 49 -21.57 -27.06 16.96
N GLY A 50 -20.70 -26.07 16.84
CA GLY A 50 -19.75 -25.86 15.75
C GLY A 50 -20.15 -24.74 14.78
N ASP A 51 -21.42 -24.34 14.79
CA ASP A 51 -21.94 -23.31 13.89
C ASP A 51 -21.50 -21.90 14.31
N VAL A 52 -21.48 -21.00 13.33
CA VAL A 52 -21.21 -19.58 13.54
C VAL A 52 -22.53 -18.80 13.61
N VAL A 53 -22.76 -18.12 14.73
CA VAL A 53 -23.89 -17.21 14.94
C VAL A 53 -23.43 -15.79 14.63
N LYS A 54 -24.14 -15.10 13.73
CA LYS A 54 -23.91 -13.68 13.44
C LYS A 54 -24.94 -12.82 14.15
N ILE A 55 -24.47 -11.87 14.95
CA ILE A 55 -25.30 -10.93 15.70
C ILE A 55 -24.95 -9.52 15.25
N LYS A 56 -25.94 -8.81 14.73
CA LYS A 56 -25.84 -7.40 14.36
C LYS A 56 -26.30 -6.52 15.51
N VAL A 57 -25.58 -5.43 15.71
CA VAL A 57 -25.96 -4.33 16.60
C VAL A 57 -26.56 -3.24 15.74
N SER A 58 -27.83 -2.94 15.94
CA SER A 58 -28.56 -1.95 15.13
C SER A 58 -29.08 -0.82 16.01
N VAL A 59 -28.98 0.41 15.51
CA VAL A 59 -29.61 1.60 16.10
C VAL A 59 -30.85 2.02 15.31
N HIS A 60 -31.85 2.53 16.02
CA HIS A 60 -33.16 2.92 15.49
C HIS A 60 -33.52 4.32 15.99
N HIS A 61 -34.24 5.09 15.17
CA HIS A 61 -34.69 6.46 15.49
C HIS A 61 -33.56 7.37 15.99
N VAL A 62 -32.40 7.35 15.30
CA VAL A 62 -31.26 8.22 15.57
C VAL A 62 -30.89 8.98 14.31
N THR A 63 -31.02 10.31 14.33
CA THR A 63 -30.79 11.18 13.17
C THR A 63 -29.34 11.66 13.05
N ASP A 64 -28.65 11.79 14.18
CA ASP A 64 -27.25 12.22 14.27
C ASP A 64 -26.52 11.43 15.36
N LEU A 65 -25.74 10.42 14.95
CA LEU A 65 -24.93 9.58 15.83
C LEU A 65 -23.46 9.64 15.40
N TYR A 66 -22.69 10.56 15.99
CA TYR A 66 -21.30 10.80 15.64
C TYR A 66 -20.35 9.75 16.25
N GLY A 67 -20.59 9.41 17.52
CA GLY A 67 -19.79 8.44 18.25
C GLY A 67 -20.63 7.62 19.20
N ILE A 68 -20.31 6.33 19.31
CA ILE A 68 -20.97 5.42 20.24
C ILE A 68 -19.99 4.40 20.81
N GLN A 69 -20.06 4.18 22.12
CA GLN A 69 -19.38 3.10 22.80
C GLN A 69 -20.43 2.19 23.44
N PHE A 70 -20.29 0.88 23.28
CA PHE A 70 -21.10 -0.11 23.99
C PHE A 70 -20.29 -1.37 24.27
N ARG A 71 -20.69 -2.10 25.31
CA ARG A 71 -20.16 -3.42 25.64
C ARG A 71 -21.18 -4.49 25.28
N VAL A 72 -20.76 -5.52 24.57
CA VAL A 72 -21.53 -6.75 24.40
C VAL A 72 -21.03 -7.75 25.43
N LYS A 73 -21.93 -8.28 26.26
CA LYS A 73 -21.67 -9.42 27.14
C LYS A 73 -22.37 -10.66 26.58
N TYR A 74 -21.67 -11.77 26.53
CA TYR A 74 -22.13 -13.04 25.99
C TYR A 74 -21.76 -14.20 26.92
N ASP A 75 -22.49 -15.29 26.83
CA ASP A 75 -22.19 -16.51 27.59
C ASP A 75 -20.94 -17.21 27.01
N ALA A 76 -19.78 -16.95 27.62
CA ALA A 76 -18.49 -17.51 27.22
C ALA A 76 -18.40 -19.04 27.39
N SER A 77 -19.30 -19.67 28.18
CA SER A 77 -19.34 -21.12 28.31
C SER A 77 -19.99 -21.81 27.10
N LYS A 78 -20.70 -21.05 26.26
CA LYS A 78 -21.46 -21.58 25.11
C LYS A 78 -21.03 -20.97 23.78
N LEU A 79 -20.62 -19.70 23.79
CA LEU A 79 -20.24 -18.91 22.62
C LEU A 79 -18.80 -18.41 22.74
N ALA A 80 -18.04 -18.52 21.66
CA ALA A 80 -16.70 -17.95 21.56
C ALA A 80 -16.69 -16.84 20.51
N LEU A 81 -16.34 -15.60 20.88
CA LEU A 81 -16.25 -14.48 19.94
C LEU A 81 -15.15 -14.76 18.91
N LYS A 82 -15.53 -14.85 17.63
CA LYS A 82 -14.62 -15.01 16.50
C LYS A 82 -14.19 -13.65 15.95
N GLU A 83 -15.15 -12.75 15.80
CA GLU A 83 -14.93 -11.45 15.19
C GLU A 83 -15.97 -10.44 15.69
N ALA A 84 -15.56 -9.17 15.80
CA ALA A 84 -16.43 -8.03 15.97
C ALA A 84 -15.89 -6.92 15.08
N VAL A 85 -16.72 -6.44 14.15
CA VAL A 85 -16.38 -5.43 13.15
C VAL A 85 -17.39 -4.29 13.19
N ALA A 86 -16.89 -3.07 12.99
CA ALA A 86 -17.73 -1.91 12.77
C ALA A 86 -18.31 -1.96 11.35
N VAL A 87 -19.57 -1.60 11.19
CA VAL A 87 -20.27 -1.54 9.90
C VAL A 87 -21.10 -0.26 9.80
N GLY A 88 -21.82 -0.04 8.69
CA GLY A 88 -22.69 1.13 8.54
C GLY A 88 -21.95 2.47 8.47
N GLY A 89 -20.67 2.47 8.08
CA GLY A 89 -19.83 3.66 8.00
C GLY A 89 -19.15 4.07 9.31
N TYR A 90 -19.24 3.24 10.35
CA TYR A 90 -18.48 3.41 11.59
C TYR A 90 -17.11 2.76 11.52
N ASN A 91 -16.14 3.37 12.18
CA ASN A 91 -14.78 2.89 12.39
C ASN A 91 -14.54 2.64 13.88
N ASP A 92 -13.74 1.62 14.21
CA ASP A 92 -13.25 1.38 15.58
C ASP A 92 -12.27 2.49 15.98
N PHE A 93 -12.58 3.18 17.09
CA PHE A 93 -11.82 4.31 17.59
C PHE A 93 -11.27 4.02 19.00
N GLY A 94 -9.95 3.83 19.10
CA GLY A 94 -9.31 3.47 20.37
C GLY A 94 -9.22 1.96 20.61
N GLY A 95 -9.69 1.15 19.65
CA GLY A 95 -9.54 -0.30 19.60
C GLY A 95 -10.57 -1.04 20.45
N LYS A 96 -11.17 -2.07 19.87
CA LYS A 96 -12.03 -3.01 20.62
C LYS A 96 -11.24 -3.69 21.74
N LYS A 97 -11.88 -3.81 22.91
CA LYS A 97 -11.31 -4.51 24.08
C LYS A 97 -12.13 -5.76 24.36
N THR A 98 -11.50 -6.92 24.22
CA THR A 98 -12.14 -8.22 24.47
C THR A 98 -11.60 -8.84 25.74
N ASP A 99 -12.49 -9.33 26.59
CA ASP A 99 -12.19 -10.20 27.73
C ASP A 99 -12.95 -11.52 27.47
N ALA A 100 -12.25 -12.49 26.86
CA ALA A 100 -12.86 -13.75 26.42
C ALA A 100 -13.32 -14.60 27.61
N ASP A 101 -12.56 -14.57 28.71
CA ASP A 101 -12.88 -15.32 29.93
C ASP A 101 -14.15 -14.80 30.61
N LYS A 102 -14.37 -13.48 30.57
CA LYS A 102 -15.61 -12.86 31.09
C LYS A 102 -16.73 -12.75 30.05
N GLY A 103 -16.49 -13.19 28.81
CA GLY A 103 -17.44 -13.09 27.73
C GLY A 103 -17.85 -11.65 27.42
N THR A 104 -16.90 -10.71 27.34
CA THR A 104 -17.22 -9.31 27.01
C THR A 104 -16.39 -8.75 25.87
N VAL A 105 -16.99 -7.85 25.08
CA VAL A 105 -16.30 -7.03 24.09
C VAL A 105 -16.81 -5.60 24.14
N LEU A 106 -15.90 -4.65 24.33
CA LEU A 106 -16.17 -3.21 24.29
C LEU A 106 -15.83 -2.66 22.90
N LEU A 107 -16.77 -1.97 22.27
CA LEU A 107 -16.64 -1.39 20.93
C LEU A 107 -16.84 0.12 21.00
N PRO A 108 -15.75 0.91 20.96
CA PRO A 108 -15.81 2.35 20.74
C PRO A 108 -15.81 2.65 19.23
N LEU A 109 -16.88 3.26 18.72
CA LEU A 109 -17.10 3.51 17.30
C LEU A 109 -17.27 5.00 17.00
N LEU A 110 -16.65 5.48 15.91
CA LEU A 110 -16.79 6.84 15.39
C LEU A 110 -17.10 6.85 13.89
N ARG A 111 -17.75 7.91 13.40
CA ARG A 111 -18.08 8.10 11.98
C ARG A 111 -17.51 9.41 11.43
N GLU A 112 -16.74 9.35 10.33
CA GLU A 112 -15.93 10.48 9.83
C GLU A 112 -16.66 11.43 8.84
N GLN A 113 -17.95 11.25 8.52
CA GLN A 113 -18.69 12.20 7.66
C GLN A 113 -20.17 12.45 8.04
N VAL A 114 -20.55 13.73 7.89
CA VAL A 114 -21.83 14.40 8.23
C VAL A 114 -22.83 14.29 7.08
N SER A 115 -23.32 13.08 6.82
CA SER A 115 -24.57 12.92 6.05
C SER A 115 -25.63 12.45 7.02
N ASN A 116 -26.69 13.26 7.19
CA ASN A 116 -27.84 12.97 8.05
C ASN A 116 -28.18 11.48 7.99
N VAL A 117 -28.27 10.82 9.15
CA VAL A 117 -28.82 9.44 9.25
C VAL A 117 -30.34 9.46 8.94
N SER A 118 -30.91 10.64 8.69
CA SER A 118 -32.28 10.85 8.25
C SER A 118 -32.63 9.92 7.08
N GLU A 119 -33.61 9.06 7.35
CA GLU A 119 -34.35 8.14 6.47
C GLU A 119 -34.05 6.63 6.63
N VAL A 120 -33.10 6.18 7.45
CA VAL A 120 -32.92 4.73 7.69
C VAL A 120 -33.69 4.26 8.95
N PRO A 121 -34.69 3.37 8.84
CA PRO A 121 -35.46 2.88 10.00
C PRO A 121 -34.64 2.02 10.97
N ALA A 122 -33.49 1.50 10.52
CA ALA A 122 -32.55 0.71 11.29
C ALA A 122 -31.15 0.78 10.67
N LEU A 123 -30.14 1.22 11.41
CA LEU A 123 -28.75 1.24 10.95
C LEU A 123 -27.92 0.21 11.71
N ASP A 124 -27.36 -0.76 10.99
CA ASP A 124 -26.39 -1.70 11.57
C ASP A 124 -25.05 -0.96 11.78
N ILE A 125 -24.52 -0.99 13.01
CA ILE A 125 -23.29 -0.27 13.39
C ILE A 125 -22.15 -1.22 13.77
N ALA A 126 -22.46 -2.46 14.14
CA ALA A 126 -21.47 -3.53 14.33
C ALA A 126 -22.05 -4.90 13.97
N GLU A 127 -21.18 -5.80 13.52
CA GLU A 127 -21.50 -7.23 13.35
C GLU A 127 -20.51 -8.06 14.17
N LEU A 128 -21.05 -8.97 14.98
CA LEU A 128 -20.31 -9.89 15.82
C LEU A 128 -20.56 -11.32 15.36
N SER A 129 -19.50 -12.09 15.18
CA SER A 129 -19.56 -13.52 14.86
C SER A 129 -19.10 -14.34 16.05
N PHE A 130 -19.92 -15.30 16.47
CA PHE A 130 -19.64 -16.21 17.58
C PHE A 130 -19.62 -17.66 17.09
N THR A 131 -18.71 -18.48 17.60
CA THR A 131 -18.76 -19.94 17.41
C THR A 131 -19.48 -20.58 18.58
N ALA A 132 -20.54 -21.35 18.31
CA ALA A 132 -21.24 -22.12 19.34
C ALA A 132 -20.44 -23.38 19.68
N HIS A 133 -19.94 -23.53 20.90
CA HIS A 133 -19.05 -24.64 21.25
C HIS A 133 -19.62 -25.60 22.30
N GLU A 134 -20.73 -25.26 22.94
CA GLU A 134 -21.39 -26.13 23.91
C GLU A 134 -22.92 -25.96 23.86
N ALA A 135 -23.64 -27.07 24.05
CA ALA A 135 -25.11 -27.10 23.97
C ALA A 135 -25.76 -26.38 25.17
N GLY A 136 -26.89 -25.72 24.93
CA GLY A 136 -27.62 -24.97 25.95
C GLY A 136 -28.15 -23.63 25.45
N LYS A 137 -28.84 -22.89 26.32
CA LYS A 137 -29.28 -21.51 26.04
C LYS A 137 -28.15 -20.54 26.42
N ALA A 138 -27.69 -19.77 25.46
CA ALA A 138 -26.72 -18.70 25.63
C ALA A 138 -27.41 -17.34 25.53
N THR A 139 -27.00 -16.38 26.35
CA THR A 139 -27.56 -15.02 26.34
C THR A 139 -26.51 -14.02 25.90
N VAL A 140 -26.91 -13.05 25.06
CA VAL A 140 -26.10 -11.93 24.60
C VAL A 140 -26.81 -10.62 24.93
N GLU A 141 -26.13 -9.71 25.60
CA GLU A 141 -26.70 -8.46 26.13
C GLU A 141 -25.81 -7.24 25.82
N LEU A 142 -26.44 -6.07 25.70
CA LEU A 142 -25.76 -4.78 25.52
C LEU A 142 -25.69 -4.04 26.87
N LEU A 143 -24.50 -3.57 27.22
CA LEU A 143 -24.18 -2.87 28.46
C LEU A 143 -23.33 -1.62 28.18
N GLU A 144 -23.23 -0.72 29.15
CA GLU A 144 -22.32 0.45 29.12
C GLU A 144 -22.45 1.35 27.86
N ILE A 145 -23.67 1.61 27.40
CA ILE A 145 -23.92 2.39 26.19
C ILE A 145 -23.69 3.88 26.46
N LYS A 146 -22.83 4.51 25.66
CA LYS A 146 -22.64 5.95 25.64
C LYS A 146 -22.58 6.44 24.21
N ALA A 147 -23.43 7.40 23.85
CA ALA A 147 -23.57 7.91 22.50
C ALA A 147 -23.52 9.44 22.49
N VAL A 148 -22.97 10.02 21.42
CA VAL A 148 -22.86 11.47 21.22
C VAL A 148 -23.20 11.87 19.78
N SER A 149 -23.80 13.05 19.61
CA SER A 149 -24.14 13.62 18.31
C SER A 149 -23.04 14.58 17.81
N THR A 150 -23.16 15.10 16.59
CA THR A 150 -22.27 16.15 16.06
C THR A 150 -22.56 17.54 16.66
N GLU A 151 -23.70 17.71 17.35
CA GLU A 151 -24.05 18.97 18.00
C GLU A 151 -23.07 19.28 19.14
N SER A 152 -22.34 20.37 19.00
CA SER A 152 -21.46 20.86 20.06
C SER A 152 -22.15 21.89 20.95
N PHE A 153 -22.05 21.76 22.26
CA PHE A 153 -22.52 22.75 23.24
C PHE A 153 -21.36 23.22 24.13
N LYS A 154 -21.56 24.26 24.95
CA LYS A 154 -20.60 24.59 26.01
C LYS A 154 -21.07 23.96 27.30
N ASN A 155 -20.25 23.12 27.91
CA ASN A 155 -20.57 22.52 29.21
C ASN A 155 -20.42 23.53 30.35
N GLU A 156 -20.75 23.13 31.58
CA GLU A 156 -20.73 24.00 32.77
C GLU A 156 -19.34 24.61 33.06
N ALA A 157 -18.26 24.01 32.52
CA ALA A 157 -16.89 24.53 32.60
C ALA A 157 -16.54 25.52 31.46
N GLY A 158 -17.50 25.87 30.59
CA GLY A 158 -17.30 26.77 29.45
C GLY A 158 -16.56 26.16 28.27
N LEU A 159 -16.29 24.85 28.29
CA LEU A 159 -15.56 24.12 27.24
C LEU A 159 -16.54 23.58 26.18
N LYS A 160 -16.10 23.57 24.91
CA LYS A 160 -16.89 23.04 23.79
C LYS A 160 -16.93 21.51 23.84
N ASP A 161 -18.11 20.94 24.04
CA ASP A 161 -18.34 19.51 24.27
C ASP A 161 -19.37 18.96 23.27
N LEU A 162 -19.47 17.64 23.11
CA LEU A 162 -20.47 16.99 22.24
C LEU A 162 -21.72 16.60 23.02
N LYS A 163 -22.90 16.83 22.45
CA LYS A 163 -24.18 16.50 23.10
C LYS A 163 -24.38 14.99 23.20
N ALA A 164 -24.68 14.52 24.40
CA ALA A 164 -24.99 13.10 24.65
C ALA A 164 -26.35 12.71 24.06
N ILE A 165 -26.45 11.47 23.59
CA ILE A 165 -27.68 10.84 23.10
C ILE A 165 -28.07 9.74 24.07
N THR A 166 -29.30 9.78 24.57
CA THR A 166 -29.86 8.70 25.39
C THR A 166 -30.33 7.57 24.48
N MET A 167 -29.86 6.36 24.73
CA MET A 167 -30.23 5.16 23.98
C MET A 167 -31.01 4.20 24.86
N ILE A 168 -32.15 3.72 24.40
CA ILE A 168 -32.91 2.65 25.03
C ILE A 168 -32.36 1.30 24.54
N VAL A 169 -32.01 0.42 25.47
CA VAL A 169 -31.51 -0.92 25.14
C VAL A 169 -32.68 -1.87 25.00
N GLN A 170 -32.84 -2.46 23.82
CA GLN A 170 -33.80 -3.55 23.63
C GLN A 170 -33.17 -4.87 24.10
N GLY A 171 -33.92 -5.60 24.94
CA GLY A 171 -33.47 -6.68 25.82
C GLY A 171 -32.59 -7.80 25.23
N PRO A 172 -32.13 -8.72 26.08
CA PRO A 172 -31.06 -9.66 25.72
C PRO A 172 -31.50 -10.63 24.61
N LEU A 173 -30.56 -10.93 23.72
CA LEU A 173 -30.74 -11.89 22.64
C LEU A 173 -30.38 -13.30 23.13
N ASN A 174 -31.33 -14.23 23.06
CA ASN A 174 -31.11 -15.62 23.43
C ASN A 174 -30.81 -16.50 22.21
N ILE A 175 -29.75 -17.30 22.29
CA ILE A 175 -29.33 -18.26 21.28
C ILE A 175 -29.42 -19.67 21.87
N SER A 176 -30.12 -20.57 21.18
CA SER A 176 -30.25 -21.98 21.56
C SER A 176 -29.23 -22.83 20.79
N VAL A 177 -28.28 -23.43 21.48
CA VAL A 177 -27.27 -24.33 20.88
C VAL A 177 -27.71 -25.78 21.04
N GLN A 178 -27.97 -26.47 19.94
CA GLN A 178 -28.35 -27.87 19.90
C GLN A 178 -27.10 -28.78 20.00
N GLY A 179 -27.22 -29.83 20.81
CA GLY A 179 -26.22 -30.89 20.88
C GLY A 179 -26.34 -31.85 19.69
N SER A 180 -25.21 -32.36 19.20
CA SER A 180 -25.15 -33.37 18.14
C SER A 180 -25.99 -34.60 18.52
N THR A 181 -27.09 -34.85 17.79
CA THR A 181 -27.70 -36.19 17.71
C THR A 181 -27.24 -36.85 16.41
N ASN A 182 -26.68 -38.05 16.51
CA ASN A 182 -26.48 -38.95 15.36
C ASN A 182 -26.84 -40.38 15.82
N PRO A 183 -27.16 -41.31 14.91
CA PRO A 183 -28.44 -42.01 14.83
C PRO A 183 -28.39 -43.38 15.51
N GLY A 184 -29.55 -43.88 15.97
CA GLY A 184 -29.68 -45.25 16.48
C GLY A 184 -29.51 -46.31 15.37
N VAL A 185 -28.80 -47.39 15.70
CA VAL A 185 -28.56 -48.60 14.88
C VAL A 185 -28.78 -49.81 15.82
N PRO A 186 -29.13 -51.02 15.35
CA PRO A 186 -30.38 -51.49 14.76
C PRO A 186 -30.98 -52.67 15.58
N SER A 187 -32.18 -53.15 15.24
CA SER A 187 -32.62 -54.50 15.63
C SER A 187 -33.48 -55.14 14.54
N ASN A 188 -32.94 -56.14 13.84
CA ASN A 188 -33.70 -57.35 13.49
C ASN A 188 -32.81 -58.50 12.97
N PRO A 189 -33.16 -59.78 13.24
CA PRO A 189 -32.48 -60.94 12.71
C PRO A 189 -33.12 -61.53 11.44
N ASP A 190 -32.28 -62.25 10.69
CA ASP A 190 -32.50 -63.35 9.73
C ASP A 190 -33.26 -63.16 8.38
N THR A 191 -32.43 -63.19 7.31
CA THR A 191 -32.49 -63.82 5.95
C THR A 191 -33.78 -64.39 5.32
N PRO A 192 -33.84 -64.70 3.98
CA PRO A 192 -32.91 -64.40 2.86
C PRO A 192 -33.61 -63.93 1.55
N SER A 193 -32.86 -63.36 0.59
CA SER A 193 -32.84 -63.77 -0.85
C SER A 193 -32.06 -62.79 -1.75
N SER A 194 -31.16 -63.34 -2.56
CA SER A 194 -30.71 -62.82 -3.86
C SER A 194 -31.44 -63.63 -4.95
N PRO A 195 -31.41 -63.31 -6.27
CA PRO A 195 -30.67 -62.26 -6.99
C PRO A 195 -31.52 -61.50 -8.05
N SER A 196 -31.01 -60.42 -8.65
CA SER A 196 -30.88 -60.27 -10.13
C SER A 196 -30.46 -58.87 -10.61
N THR A 197 -29.37 -58.90 -11.39
CA THR A 197 -28.91 -58.04 -12.51
C THR A 197 -28.73 -56.51 -12.39
N PRO A 198 -27.57 -56.00 -12.84
CA PRO A 198 -27.27 -54.57 -12.94
C PRO A 198 -27.83 -53.96 -14.22
N VAL A 199 -28.54 -52.85 -14.10
CA VAL A 199 -28.77 -51.93 -15.22
C VAL A 199 -27.72 -50.84 -15.14
N ASN A 200 -26.77 -50.91 -16.06
CA ASN A 200 -25.94 -49.78 -16.44
C ASN A 200 -26.82 -48.78 -17.22
N PRO A 201 -26.55 -47.48 -17.09
CA PRO A 201 -26.40 -46.67 -18.29
C PRO A 201 -25.03 -46.03 -18.30
N GLY A 202 -24.33 -46.28 -19.39
CA GLY A 202 -23.07 -45.61 -19.67
C GLY A 202 -23.26 -44.11 -19.92
N GLY A 203 -22.19 -43.38 -19.68
CA GLY A 203 -22.06 -41.97 -20.01
C GLY A 203 -20.61 -41.55 -19.80
N GLN A 204 -19.85 -41.48 -20.90
CA GLN A 204 -18.55 -40.84 -20.93
C GLN A 204 -18.67 -39.38 -20.49
N ASN A 205 -17.92 -38.98 -19.46
CA ASN A 205 -17.34 -37.65 -19.18
C ASN A 205 -16.80 -37.67 -17.74
N THR A 206 -15.58 -37.28 -17.36
CA THR A 206 -14.31 -36.86 -17.99
C THR A 206 -13.44 -36.45 -16.80
N ALA A 207 -12.10 -36.52 -16.88
CA ALA A 207 -11.16 -36.07 -15.82
C ALA A 207 -11.47 -34.67 -15.21
N ASP A 208 -12.27 -33.86 -15.90
CA ASP A 208 -12.78 -32.55 -15.49
C ASP A 208 -13.71 -32.56 -14.24
N GLY A 209 -14.45 -33.65 -14.01
CA GLY A 209 -15.33 -33.79 -12.85
C GLY A 209 -14.56 -33.94 -11.54
N ASP A 210 -13.51 -34.76 -11.55
CA ASP A 210 -12.63 -34.99 -10.40
C ASP A 210 -11.82 -33.74 -10.05
N LEU A 211 -11.33 -33.01 -11.07
CA LEU A 211 -10.66 -31.73 -10.89
C LEU A 211 -11.58 -30.67 -10.26
N THR A 212 -12.87 -30.67 -10.61
CA THR A 212 -13.85 -29.75 -10.04
C THR A 212 -14.10 -30.04 -8.57
N LYS A 213 -14.20 -31.32 -8.20
CA LYS A 213 -14.34 -31.73 -6.81
C LYS A 213 -13.10 -31.37 -5.99
N ALA A 214 -11.91 -31.69 -6.51
CA ALA A 214 -10.64 -31.39 -5.84
C ALA A 214 -10.43 -29.88 -5.65
N LEU A 215 -10.75 -29.05 -6.66
CA LEU A 215 -10.71 -27.60 -6.56
C LEU A 215 -11.54 -27.09 -5.37
N LYS A 216 -12.79 -27.56 -5.25
CA LYS A 216 -13.70 -27.17 -4.16
C LYS A 216 -13.18 -27.60 -2.78
N GLU A 217 -12.58 -28.78 -2.68
CA GLU A 217 -11.96 -29.27 -1.44
C GLU A 217 -10.75 -28.40 -1.04
N ILE A 218 -9.88 -28.05 -1.99
CA ILE A 218 -8.72 -27.17 -1.74
C ILE A 218 -9.18 -25.77 -1.34
N GLU A 219 -10.18 -25.20 -2.02
CA GLU A 219 -10.76 -23.91 -1.64
C GLU A 219 -11.33 -23.91 -0.22
N GLN A 220 -11.96 -25.02 0.20
CA GLN A 220 -12.41 -25.18 1.58
C GLN A 220 -11.25 -25.25 2.57
N MET A 221 -10.16 -25.94 2.24
CA MET A 221 -8.95 -25.98 3.06
C MET A 221 -8.33 -24.58 3.21
N LEU A 222 -8.22 -23.83 2.12
CA LEU A 222 -7.74 -22.44 2.13
C LEU A 222 -8.61 -21.54 3.02
N ASN A 223 -9.94 -21.65 2.90
CA ASN A 223 -10.87 -20.88 3.73
C ASN A 223 -10.78 -21.25 5.23
N LYS A 224 -10.36 -22.47 5.55
CA LYS A 224 -10.06 -22.94 6.91
C LYS A 224 -8.61 -22.67 7.35
N ARG A 225 -7.78 -22.04 6.51
CA ARG A 225 -6.33 -21.82 6.70
C ARG A 225 -5.53 -23.12 6.92
N GLN A 226 -5.98 -24.22 6.35
CA GLN A 226 -5.33 -25.54 6.41
C GLN A 226 -4.28 -25.65 5.29
N LEU A 227 -3.22 -24.84 5.40
CA LEU A 227 -2.24 -24.67 4.31
C LEU A 227 -1.42 -25.95 4.06
N LYS A 228 -1.05 -26.69 5.11
CA LYS A 228 -0.31 -27.95 4.96
C LYS A 228 -1.13 -28.99 4.21
N GLU A 229 -2.40 -29.11 4.55
CA GLU A 229 -3.36 -30.01 3.93
C GLU A 229 -3.64 -29.60 2.49
N ALA A 230 -3.82 -28.30 2.22
CA ALA A 230 -4.04 -27.77 0.88
C ALA A 230 -2.83 -28.05 -0.04
N VAL A 231 -1.60 -27.78 0.42
CA VAL A 231 -0.37 -28.08 -0.33
C VAL A 231 -0.24 -29.58 -0.61
N SER A 232 -0.54 -30.42 0.38
CA SER A 232 -0.51 -31.88 0.23
C SER A 232 -1.56 -32.38 -0.77
N ALA A 233 -2.77 -31.83 -0.72
CA ALA A 233 -3.85 -32.15 -1.66
C ALA A 233 -3.47 -31.78 -3.10
N VAL A 234 -2.95 -30.57 -3.32
CA VAL A 234 -2.45 -30.14 -4.64
C VAL A 234 -1.31 -31.05 -5.12
N SER A 235 -0.32 -31.31 -4.26
CA SER A 235 0.84 -32.12 -4.63
C SER A 235 0.48 -33.55 -5.00
N SER A 236 -0.45 -34.15 -4.25
CA SER A 236 -0.93 -35.51 -4.52
C SER A 236 -1.78 -35.60 -5.78
N LEU A 237 -2.64 -34.62 -6.03
CA LEU A 237 -3.49 -34.55 -7.21
C LEU A 237 -2.68 -34.55 -8.52
N PHE A 238 -1.58 -33.81 -8.56
CA PHE A 238 -0.74 -33.67 -9.75
C PHE A 238 0.55 -34.52 -9.71
N ALA A 239 0.61 -35.55 -8.86
CA ALA A 239 1.83 -36.34 -8.68
C ALA A 239 2.20 -37.20 -9.90
N LYS A 240 1.22 -37.66 -10.70
CA LYS A 240 1.43 -38.71 -11.72
C LYS A 240 1.10 -38.30 -13.16
N GLU A 241 0.05 -37.51 -13.39
CA GLU A 241 -0.38 -37.11 -14.74
C GLU A 241 -0.62 -35.60 -14.84
N ILE A 242 -0.38 -35.03 -16.02
CA ILE A 242 -0.69 -33.63 -16.34
C ILE A 242 -2.11 -33.62 -16.94
N PRO A 243 -3.12 -33.12 -16.22
CA PRO A 243 -4.48 -33.11 -16.73
C PRO A 243 -4.65 -32.07 -17.85
N SER A 244 -5.57 -32.37 -18.77
CA SER A 244 -6.08 -31.40 -19.74
C SER A 244 -7.09 -30.49 -19.05
N PHE A 245 -6.83 -29.18 -19.04
CA PHE A 245 -7.76 -28.18 -18.52
C PHE A 245 -8.66 -27.64 -19.64
N SER A 246 -9.96 -27.52 -19.38
CA SER A 246 -10.80 -26.58 -20.12
C SER A 246 -10.36 -25.14 -19.79
N VAL A 247 -10.68 -24.17 -20.66
CA VAL A 247 -10.27 -22.76 -20.47
C VAL A 247 -10.76 -22.20 -19.13
N ASP A 248 -12.04 -22.41 -18.78
CA ASP A 248 -12.61 -21.94 -17.52
C ASP A 248 -11.96 -22.59 -16.30
N LYS A 249 -11.61 -23.88 -16.41
CA LYS A 249 -10.95 -24.61 -15.32
C LYS A 249 -9.52 -24.17 -15.12
N ARG A 250 -8.80 -23.88 -16.21
CA ARG A 250 -7.47 -23.29 -16.14
C ARG A 250 -7.50 -22.00 -15.33
N THR A 251 -8.42 -21.08 -15.63
CA THR A 251 -8.57 -19.81 -14.89
C THR A 251 -8.89 -20.03 -13.41
N GLN A 252 -9.77 -20.99 -13.08
CA GLN A 252 -10.08 -21.32 -11.69
C GLN A 252 -8.86 -21.85 -10.94
N TRP A 253 -8.13 -22.79 -11.54
CA TRP A 253 -6.91 -23.33 -10.94
C TRP A 253 -5.80 -22.29 -10.82
N GLU A 254 -5.64 -21.39 -11.79
CA GLU A 254 -4.74 -20.24 -11.70
C GLU A 254 -5.07 -19.36 -10.50
N ALA A 255 -6.36 -19.04 -10.28
CA ALA A 255 -6.80 -18.27 -9.13
C ALA A 255 -6.56 -19.00 -7.80
N THR A 256 -6.82 -20.30 -7.73
CA THR A 256 -6.59 -21.11 -6.52
C THR A 256 -5.10 -21.23 -6.19
N PHE A 257 -4.25 -21.48 -7.20
CA PHE A 257 -2.79 -21.51 -7.02
C PHE A 257 -2.28 -20.15 -6.54
N LYS A 258 -2.75 -19.05 -7.15
CA LYS A 258 -2.39 -17.69 -6.74
C LYS A 258 -2.76 -17.44 -5.27
N LYS A 259 -4.00 -17.74 -4.87
CA LYS A 259 -4.45 -17.59 -3.47
C LYS A 259 -3.63 -18.44 -2.50
N LEU A 260 -3.37 -19.71 -2.85
CA LEU A 260 -2.56 -20.60 -2.01
C LEU A 260 -1.13 -20.06 -1.84
N ILE A 261 -0.52 -19.56 -2.92
CA ILE A 261 0.81 -18.92 -2.87
C ILE A 261 0.76 -17.67 -1.99
N GLU A 262 -0.22 -16.78 -2.17
CA GLU A 262 -0.39 -15.56 -1.36
C GLU A 262 -0.57 -15.87 0.14
N ASP A 263 -1.35 -16.90 0.49
CA ASP A 263 -1.52 -17.34 1.88
C ASP A 263 -0.22 -17.94 2.43
N LEU A 264 0.54 -18.71 1.63
CA LEU A 264 1.85 -19.25 2.01
C LEU A 264 2.90 -18.15 2.21
N GLN A 265 2.89 -17.11 1.38
CA GLN A 265 3.78 -15.95 1.50
C GLN A 265 3.65 -15.29 2.90
N ARG A 266 2.48 -15.37 3.53
CA ARG A 266 2.20 -14.82 4.87
C ARG A 266 2.15 -15.87 6.00
N SER A 267 2.55 -17.12 5.72
CA SER A 267 2.39 -18.24 6.65
C SER A 267 3.52 -18.40 7.68
N VAL A 268 4.63 -17.66 7.51
CA VAL A 268 5.78 -17.72 8.41
C VAL A 268 5.42 -17.15 9.77
N THR A 269 5.68 -17.92 10.83
CA THR A 269 5.39 -17.52 12.20
C THR A 269 6.59 -16.82 12.83
N LEU A 270 6.28 -15.86 13.70
CA LEU A 270 7.28 -15.03 14.38
C LEU A 270 7.20 -15.27 15.89
N GLY A 271 8.37 -15.44 16.50
CA GLY A 271 8.57 -15.35 17.94
C GLY A 271 9.10 -13.97 18.34
N THR A 272 9.42 -13.83 19.62
CA THR A 272 10.06 -12.63 20.17
C THR A 272 11.28 -13.05 20.99
N ASP A 273 12.41 -12.40 20.75
CA ASP A 273 13.62 -12.56 21.54
C ASP A 273 13.39 -11.96 22.94
N SER A 274 13.63 -12.76 23.97
CA SER A 274 13.46 -12.32 25.36
C SER A 274 14.48 -11.26 25.81
N SER A 275 15.61 -11.13 25.12
CA SER A 275 16.70 -10.23 25.51
C SER A 275 16.50 -8.79 25.03
N ASP A 276 16.04 -8.61 23.80
CA ASP A 276 15.94 -7.29 23.15
C ASP A 276 14.55 -6.99 22.53
N GLY A 277 13.62 -7.95 22.60
CA GLY A 277 12.28 -7.80 22.03
C GLY A 277 12.23 -7.86 20.50
N SER A 278 13.32 -8.25 19.84
CA SER A 278 13.35 -8.42 18.38
C SER A 278 12.45 -9.56 17.93
N ALA A 279 11.89 -9.45 16.73
CA ALA A 279 11.16 -10.56 16.11
C ALA A 279 12.15 -11.64 15.67
N ILE A 280 11.82 -12.91 15.92
CA ILE A 280 12.62 -14.06 15.47
C ILE A 280 11.75 -14.90 14.53
N ILE A 281 12.32 -15.34 13.41
CA ILE A 281 11.65 -16.23 12.45
C ILE A 281 11.64 -17.66 12.97
N ASN A 282 10.49 -18.34 12.94
CA ASN A 282 10.42 -19.77 13.21
C ASN A 282 10.90 -20.58 11.99
N ASP A 283 11.99 -21.34 12.17
CA ASP A 283 12.65 -22.08 11.09
C ASP A 283 11.74 -23.10 10.38
N GLU A 284 10.92 -23.84 11.13
CA GLU A 284 10.03 -24.85 10.54
C GLU A 284 8.98 -24.20 9.62
N SER A 285 8.40 -23.09 10.06
CA SER A 285 7.41 -22.35 9.28
C SER A 285 8.04 -21.72 8.03
N LEU A 286 9.27 -21.20 8.14
CA LEU A 286 10.01 -20.63 7.02
C LEU A 286 10.36 -21.71 5.99
N GLN A 287 10.91 -22.85 6.43
CA GLN A 287 11.24 -23.96 5.55
C GLN A 287 9.99 -24.50 4.84
N PHE A 288 8.87 -24.63 5.55
CA PHE A 288 7.60 -25.05 4.98
C PHE A 288 7.12 -24.07 3.90
N ALA A 289 7.12 -22.76 4.18
CA ALA A 289 6.68 -21.74 3.23
C ALA A 289 7.58 -21.70 1.98
N VAL A 290 8.91 -21.64 2.17
CA VAL A 290 9.88 -21.58 1.08
C VAL A 290 9.77 -22.78 0.15
N ARG A 291 9.69 -23.99 0.71
CA ARG A 291 9.54 -25.21 -0.06
C ARG A 291 8.21 -25.24 -0.81
N SER A 292 7.10 -24.97 -0.11
CA SER A 292 5.76 -25.07 -0.69
C SER A 292 5.56 -24.08 -1.84
N ILE A 293 6.01 -22.83 -1.70
CA ILE A 293 5.92 -21.82 -2.77
C ILE A 293 6.78 -22.26 -3.97
N THR A 294 8.01 -22.73 -3.72
CA THR A 294 8.91 -23.17 -4.80
C THR A 294 8.32 -24.36 -5.57
N ASP A 295 7.79 -25.35 -4.86
CA ASP A 295 7.18 -26.54 -5.44
C ASP A 295 5.90 -26.19 -6.23
N LEU A 296 5.05 -25.30 -5.70
CA LEU A 296 3.82 -24.85 -6.37
C LEU A 296 4.09 -24.03 -7.64
N LEU A 297 5.09 -23.15 -7.63
CA LEU A 297 5.49 -22.39 -8.82
C LEU A 297 6.07 -23.31 -9.91
N ALA A 298 6.89 -24.28 -9.51
CA ALA A 298 7.40 -25.29 -10.44
C ALA A 298 6.27 -26.15 -11.02
N LEU A 299 5.28 -26.52 -10.18
CA LEU A 299 4.11 -27.27 -10.60
C LEU A 299 3.22 -26.46 -11.55
N SER A 300 2.92 -25.21 -11.23
CA SER A 300 2.16 -24.29 -12.08
C SER A 300 2.77 -24.20 -13.48
N LYS A 301 4.10 -24.00 -13.55
CA LYS A 301 4.84 -23.99 -14.81
C LYS A 301 4.72 -25.30 -15.58
N ARG A 302 4.83 -26.45 -14.88
CA ARG A 302 4.68 -27.79 -15.49
C ARG A 302 3.27 -28.02 -16.05
N LEU A 303 2.25 -27.46 -15.40
CA LEU A 303 0.85 -27.53 -15.82
C LEU A 303 0.49 -26.50 -16.92
N GLY A 304 1.41 -25.59 -17.26
CA GLY A 304 1.15 -24.52 -18.22
C GLY A 304 0.11 -23.50 -17.72
N LEU A 305 0.01 -23.33 -16.40
CA LEU A 305 -0.82 -22.30 -15.77
C LEU A 305 -0.03 -20.98 -15.76
N GLN A 306 -0.69 -19.87 -16.11
CA GLN A 306 -0.13 -18.52 -16.01
C GLN A 306 -0.30 -18.00 -14.58
N THR A 307 0.15 -18.77 -13.59
CA THR A 307 0.06 -18.32 -12.21
C THR A 307 1.12 -17.27 -11.95
N GLU A 308 0.71 -16.01 -11.95
CA GLU A 308 1.52 -14.90 -11.44
C GLU A 308 1.73 -15.10 -9.93
N GLY A 309 3.00 -15.11 -9.51
CA GLY A 309 3.36 -15.25 -8.11
C GLY A 309 4.85 -15.05 -7.91
N ASP A 310 5.21 -14.01 -7.16
CA ASP A 310 6.61 -13.76 -6.82
C ASP A 310 7.09 -14.77 -5.78
N LYS A 311 8.36 -15.19 -5.93
CA LYS A 311 9.10 -15.90 -4.88
C LYS A 311 9.35 -14.94 -3.73
N LEU A 312 8.40 -14.90 -2.81
CA LEU A 312 8.29 -13.88 -1.78
C LEU A 312 7.91 -14.51 -0.44
N ILE A 313 8.39 -13.92 0.66
CA ILE A 313 7.90 -14.13 2.02
C ILE A 313 7.54 -12.77 2.60
N ILE A 314 6.37 -12.62 3.20
CA ILE A 314 5.91 -11.39 3.82
C ILE A 314 5.83 -11.59 5.33
N LEU A 315 6.60 -10.80 6.07
CA LEU A 315 6.65 -10.82 7.52
C LEU A 315 5.94 -9.59 8.10
N PRO A 316 4.70 -9.73 8.60
CA PRO A 316 3.98 -8.62 9.22
C PRO A 316 4.48 -8.41 10.66
N LEU A 317 5.45 -7.51 10.81
CA LEU A 317 6.10 -7.20 12.09
C LEU A 317 5.24 -6.28 12.97
N ALA A 318 4.35 -5.50 12.36
CA ALA A 318 3.44 -4.60 13.08
C ALA A 318 2.30 -5.31 13.84
N SER A 319 1.89 -6.51 13.42
CA SER A 319 0.67 -7.17 13.91
C SER A 319 0.92 -8.32 14.88
N ASN A 320 2.09 -8.97 14.80
CA ASN A 320 2.29 -10.30 15.40
C ASN A 320 3.13 -10.29 16.68
N THR A 321 3.81 -9.19 16.98
CA THR A 321 4.70 -9.06 18.14
C THR A 321 4.40 -7.74 18.84
N LYS A 322 4.20 -7.75 20.16
CA LYS A 322 4.07 -6.53 20.95
C LYS A 322 5.36 -5.70 20.78
N SER A 323 5.34 -4.70 19.91
CA SER A 323 6.37 -3.67 19.78
C SER A 323 7.74 -4.07 19.20
N ALA A 324 7.88 -5.18 18.44
CA ALA A 324 9.18 -5.51 17.85
C ALA A 324 9.62 -4.45 16.81
N THR A 325 10.64 -3.66 17.16
CA THR A 325 11.21 -2.62 16.31
C THR A 325 12.27 -3.15 15.36
N SER A 326 12.71 -4.40 15.57
CA SER A 326 13.73 -5.07 14.76
C SER A 326 13.40 -6.53 14.48
N LEU A 327 13.97 -7.07 13.40
CA LEU A 327 13.95 -8.47 13.02
C LEU A 327 15.36 -9.05 13.15
N HIS A 328 15.49 -10.19 13.80
CA HIS A 328 16.72 -10.98 13.86
C HIS A 328 16.65 -12.16 12.88
N MET A 329 17.67 -12.30 12.04
CA MET A 329 17.82 -13.37 11.06
C MET A 329 19.14 -14.11 11.22
N THR A 330 19.11 -15.44 11.10
CA THR A 330 20.31 -16.28 11.15
C THR A 330 20.96 -16.45 9.77
N PRO A 331 22.26 -16.80 9.70
CA PRO A 331 22.92 -17.17 8.45
C PRO A 331 22.16 -18.24 7.66
N GLU A 332 21.65 -19.26 8.33
CA GLU A 332 20.96 -20.40 7.73
C GLU A 332 19.65 -19.98 7.04
N GLN A 333 18.89 -19.07 7.67
CA GLN A 333 17.67 -18.49 7.11
C GLN A 333 17.98 -17.68 5.84
N MET A 334 19.04 -16.86 5.88
CA MET A 334 19.45 -16.05 4.72
C MET A 334 19.93 -16.93 3.56
N VAL A 335 20.71 -17.99 3.84
CA VAL A 335 21.15 -18.96 2.83
C VAL A 335 19.97 -19.74 2.24
N LEU A 336 18.98 -20.11 3.06
CA LEU A 336 17.75 -20.77 2.61
C LEU A 336 16.98 -19.88 1.62
N LEU A 337 16.80 -18.60 1.95
CA LEU A 337 16.13 -17.65 1.07
C LEU A 337 16.90 -17.47 -0.25
N GLU A 338 18.21 -17.30 -0.18
CA GLU A 338 19.04 -17.11 -1.38
C GLU A 338 19.02 -18.31 -2.31
N LYS A 339 19.25 -19.51 -1.76
CA LYS A 339 19.29 -20.76 -2.55
C LYS A 339 18.00 -20.96 -3.35
N ASN A 340 16.88 -20.46 -2.84
CA ASN A 340 15.58 -20.58 -3.49
C ASN A 340 15.18 -19.33 -4.29
N GLY A 341 15.97 -18.25 -4.26
CA GLY A 341 15.66 -16.97 -4.89
C GLY A 341 14.44 -16.28 -4.26
N MET A 342 14.27 -16.42 -2.94
CA MET A 342 13.14 -15.84 -2.21
C MET A 342 13.45 -14.42 -1.75
N THR A 343 12.63 -13.48 -2.20
CA THR A 343 12.58 -12.12 -1.66
C THR A 343 11.82 -12.12 -0.34
N MET A 344 12.13 -11.20 0.54
CA MET A 344 11.41 -11.01 1.79
C MET A 344 10.87 -9.58 1.89
N VAL A 345 9.61 -9.39 2.29
CA VAL A 345 9.01 -8.10 2.56
C VAL A 345 8.70 -8.00 4.05
N LEU A 346 9.35 -7.05 4.69
CA LEU A 346 9.20 -6.76 6.12
C LEU A 346 8.19 -5.63 6.27
N GLU A 347 7.06 -5.87 6.94
CA GLU A 347 5.99 -4.87 7.10
C GLU A 347 5.94 -4.35 8.55
N TRP A 348 6.51 -3.16 8.77
CA TRP A 348 6.36 -2.40 10.00
C TRP A 348 5.23 -1.38 9.87
N ALA A 349 4.79 -0.80 11.00
CA ALA A 349 3.79 0.27 10.99
C ALA A 349 4.29 1.52 10.24
N GLN A 350 5.61 1.75 10.27
CA GLN A 350 6.29 2.89 9.67
C GLN A 350 6.48 2.73 8.16
N GLY A 351 6.40 1.52 7.61
CA GLY A 351 6.67 1.25 6.20
C GLY A 351 7.13 -0.18 5.96
N LYS A 352 7.48 -0.47 4.71
CA LYS A 352 7.94 -1.80 4.29
C LYS A 352 9.39 -1.76 3.82
N VAL A 353 10.10 -2.86 4.02
CA VAL A 353 11.43 -3.08 3.47
C VAL A 353 11.42 -4.38 2.67
N LYS A 354 11.67 -4.29 1.37
CA LYS A 354 11.84 -5.43 0.48
C LYS A 354 13.33 -5.78 0.43
N VAL A 355 13.65 -6.96 0.93
CA VAL A 355 15.00 -7.52 1.03
C VAL A 355 15.15 -8.61 -0.01
N TYR A 356 16.06 -8.41 -0.95
CA TYR A 356 16.39 -9.38 -1.98
C TYR A 356 17.41 -10.42 -1.45
N PRO A 357 17.48 -11.62 -2.04
CA PRO A 357 18.44 -12.68 -1.71
C PRO A 357 19.91 -12.23 -1.48
N GLU A 358 20.34 -11.24 -2.24
CA GLU A 358 21.70 -10.72 -2.27
C GLU A 358 21.91 -9.50 -1.37
N SER A 359 20.85 -8.96 -0.76
CA SER A 359 20.92 -7.66 -0.04
C SER A 359 21.65 -7.72 1.30
N LEU A 360 21.84 -8.89 1.89
CA LEU A 360 22.31 -9.04 3.27
C LEU A 360 23.65 -9.78 3.39
N PRO A 361 24.50 -9.41 4.38
CA PRO A 361 25.67 -10.20 4.76
C PRO A 361 25.26 -11.58 5.28
N LYS A 362 25.99 -12.64 4.89
CA LYS A 362 25.59 -14.04 5.19
C LYS A 362 26.51 -14.78 6.17
N LYS A 363 27.60 -14.14 6.60
CA LYS A 363 28.60 -14.78 7.48
C LYS A 363 28.20 -14.77 8.97
N SER A 364 27.27 -13.91 9.34
CA SER A 364 26.85 -13.67 10.72
C SER A 364 25.36 -13.40 10.74
N ALA A 365 24.72 -13.58 11.90
CA ALA A 365 23.33 -13.20 12.07
C ALA A 365 23.16 -11.68 11.87
N VAL A 366 21.98 -11.27 11.39
CA VAL A 366 21.67 -9.88 11.02
C VAL A 366 20.47 -9.39 11.81
N ARG A 367 20.54 -8.15 12.29
CA ARG A 367 19.39 -7.39 12.80
C ARG A 367 19.03 -6.27 11.82
N ILE A 368 17.74 -6.15 11.51
CA ILE A 368 17.18 -5.10 10.64
C ILE A 368 16.10 -4.35 11.41
N SER A 369 16.09 -3.02 11.35
CA SER A 369 15.02 -2.21 11.93
C SER A 369 14.66 -1.06 11.02
N LEU A 370 13.38 -0.70 11.03
CA LEU A 370 12.87 0.53 10.44
C LEU A 370 12.15 1.33 11.52
N SER A 371 12.59 2.57 11.72
CA SER A 371 11.94 3.52 12.62
C SER A 371 11.59 4.79 11.88
N SER A 372 10.63 5.55 12.40
CA SER A 372 10.24 6.85 11.84
C SER A 372 10.20 7.90 12.92
N SER A 373 10.60 9.13 12.59
CA SER A 373 10.47 10.29 13.46
C SER A 373 9.93 11.49 12.70
N SER A 374 8.98 12.19 13.31
CA SER A 374 8.50 13.51 12.90
C SER A 374 9.33 14.65 13.51
N SER A 375 10.19 14.36 14.49
CA SER A 375 11.15 15.36 14.97
C SER A 375 12.30 15.52 13.98
N THR A 376 12.72 16.76 13.79
CA THR A 376 13.89 17.10 12.98
C THR A 376 15.15 16.51 13.61
N VAL A 377 15.78 15.55 12.93
CA VAL A 377 16.98 14.88 13.46
C VAL A 377 18.25 15.67 13.12
N LYS A 378 18.27 16.46 12.03
CA LYS A 378 19.47 17.10 11.46
C LYS A 378 19.17 18.46 10.82
N GLU A 379 20.19 19.25 10.47
CA GLU A 379 20.05 20.61 9.90
C GLU A 379 19.41 20.62 8.49
N TYR A 380 18.77 21.74 8.12
CA TYR A 380 18.15 21.96 6.81
C TYR A 380 18.50 23.36 6.26
N SER A 381 18.45 23.51 4.94
CA SER A 381 18.43 24.83 4.31
C SER A 381 17.03 25.45 4.39
N ASN A 382 16.90 26.76 4.15
CA ASN A 382 15.62 27.46 4.22
C ASN A 382 14.59 26.95 3.19
N GLU A 383 15.06 26.34 2.11
CA GLU A 383 14.25 25.80 1.01
C GLU A 383 13.72 24.38 1.31
N LEU A 384 14.27 23.70 2.31
CA LEU A 384 13.91 22.33 2.69
C LEU A 384 13.08 22.30 3.97
N ARG A 385 11.81 21.90 3.83
CA ARG A 385 10.92 21.66 4.97
C ARG A 385 10.82 20.17 5.24
N HIS A 386 11.35 19.74 6.38
CA HIS A 386 11.21 18.37 6.88
C HIS A 386 9.75 18.03 7.18
N LEU A 387 9.34 16.81 6.79
CA LEU A 387 7.99 16.29 7.08
C LEU A 387 8.08 15.02 7.93
N VAL A 388 8.87 14.05 7.49
CA VAL A 388 9.10 12.80 8.22
C VAL A 388 10.46 12.21 7.85
N SER A 389 11.13 11.61 8.83
CA SER A 389 12.35 10.84 8.63
C SER A 389 12.13 9.37 8.97
N TYR A 390 12.86 8.50 8.28
CA TYR A 390 12.90 7.06 8.46
C TYR A 390 14.36 6.64 8.61
N ASN A 391 14.65 5.84 9.63
CA ASN A 391 15.96 5.28 9.84
C ASN A 391 15.92 3.77 9.58
N LEU A 392 16.59 3.35 8.51
CA LEU A 392 16.89 1.96 8.22
C LEU A 392 18.23 1.63 8.86
N ALA A 393 18.23 0.72 9.83
CA ALA A 393 19.45 0.22 10.44
C ALA A 393 19.61 -1.28 10.17
N VAL A 394 20.83 -1.67 9.82
CA VAL A 394 21.24 -3.06 9.63
C VAL A 394 22.53 -3.28 10.42
N SER A 395 22.60 -4.35 11.18
CA SER A 395 23.81 -4.72 11.93
C SER A 395 24.05 -6.23 11.88
N THR A 396 25.31 -6.65 11.94
CA THR A 396 25.69 -8.05 12.12
C THR A 396 25.96 -8.32 13.59
N VAL A 397 25.52 -9.47 14.08
CA VAL A 397 25.80 -9.95 15.44
C VAL A 397 27.11 -10.75 15.41
N ALA A 398 28.16 -10.25 16.06
CA ALA A 398 29.44 -10.92 16.20
C ALA A 398 29.75 -11.13 17.69
N GLY A 399 29.43 -12.32 18.21
CA GLY A 399 29.50 -12.57 19.65
C GLY A 399 28.44 -11.75 20.41
N ALA A 400 28.86 -10.93 21.37
CA ALA A 400 27.98 -10.05 22.15
C ALA A 400 27.79 -8.65 21.53
N GLU A 401 28.54 -8.31 20.47
CA GLU A 401 28.53 -6.97 19.88
C GLU A 401 27.71 -6.91 18.58
N ASN A 402 27.02 -5.78 18.40
CA ASN A 402 26.36 -5.44 17.14
C ASN A 402 27.28 -4.51 16.34
N VAL A 403 27.67 -4.95 15.14
CA VAL A 403 28.47 -4.14 14.22
C VAL A 403 27.55 -3.58 13.14
N SER A 404 27.46 -2.25 13.03
CA SER A 404 26.64 -1.60 12.02
C SER A 404 27.15 -1.89 10.61
N VAL A 405 26.21 -2.24 9.72
CA VAL A 405 26.48 -2.39 8.29
C VAL A 405 26.37 -1.01 7.64
N THR A 406 27.45 -0.54 7.01
CA THR A 406 27.51 0.77 6.35
C THR A 406 27.30 0.69 4.84
N GLN A 407 27.44 -0.50 4.26
CA GLN A 407 27.23 -0.78 2.84
C GLN A 407 26.58 -2.16 2.72
N LEU A 408 25.47 -2.26 1.97
CA LEU A 408 24.82 -3.53 1.70
C LEU A 408 25.53 -4.26 0.54
N PRO A 409 25.61 -5.61 0.57
CA PRO A 409 26.10 -6.39 -0.57
C PRO A 409 25.24 -6.28 -1.84
N GLY A 410 23.95 -5.94 -1.68
CA GLY A 410 22.99 -5.70 -2.76
C GLY A 410 22.02 -4.58 -2.41
N THR A 411 20.96 -4.39 -3.20
CA THR A 411 19.96 -3.33 -2.95
C THR A 411 18.80 -3.83 -2.09
N MET A 412 18.09 -2.93 -1.42
CA MET A 412 16.77 -3.16 -0.82
C MET A 412 15.79 -2.11 -1.35
N ASP A 413 14.49 -2.39 -1.33
CA ASP A 413 13.50 -1.33 -1.57
C ASP A 413 12.83 -0.91 -0.27
N LEU A 414 12.79 0.40 -0.04
CA LEU A 414 12.00 1.02 1.01
C LEU A 414 10.65 1.44 0.43
N VAL A 415 9.55 1.10 1.12
CA VAL A 415 8.20 1.56 0.80
C VAL A 415 7.68 2.38 1.98
N LEU A 416 7.68 3.69 1.82
CA LEU A 416 7.45 4.66 2.88
C LEU A 416 6.07 5.31 2.71
N PRO A 417 5.11 5.06 3.63
CA PRO A 417 3.80 5.66 3.58
C PRO A 417 3.86 7.13 4.02
N PHE A 418 3.35 8.02 3.19
CA PHE A 418 3.17 9.43 3.52
C PHE A 418 2.02 10.06 2.74
N LYS A 419 1.08 10.66 3.45
CA LYS A 419 -0.05 11.40 2.89
C LYS A 419 0.13 12.88 3.19
N ALA A 420 0.30 13.70 2.15
CA ALA A 420 0.39 15.15 2.31
C ALA A 420 -0.96 15.74 2.75
N ALA A 421 -0.92 16.75 3.62
CA ALA A 421 -2.12 17.41 4.15
C ALA A 421 -2.73 18.45 3.20
N ASP A 422 -1.92 19.03 2.30
CA ASP A 422 -2.24 20.22 1.51
C ASP A 422 -2.29 19.97 -0.02
N GLY A 423 -2.11 18.72 -0.46
CA GLY A 423 -2.17 18.34 -1.87
C GLY A 423 -1.00 18.84 -2.74
N GLN A 424 0.03 19.49 -2.18
CA GLN A 424 1.21 19.95 -2.93
C GLN A 424 2.24 18.84 -3.15
N LEU A 425 1.77 17.70 -3.66
CA LEU A 425 2.61 16.50 -3.87
C LEU A 425 3.77 16.77 -4.82
N HIS A 426 3.63 17.70 -5.76
CA HIS A 426 4.65 18.02 -6.75
C HIS A 426 5.91 18.67 -6.16
N LYS A 427 5.84 19.20 -4.93
CA LYS A 427 6.98 19.78 -4.22
C LYS A 427 7.70 18.80 -3.31
N LEU A 428 7.20 17.57 -3.21
CA LEU A 428 7.73 16.56 -2.30
C LEU A 428 8.83 15.74 -2.94
N GLY A 429 9.79 15.33 -2.12
CA GLY A 429 10.92 14.52 -2.52
C GLY A 429 11.41 13.63 -1.39
N VAL A 430 12.09 12.55 -1.75
CA VAL A 430 12.83 11.71 -0.79
C VAL A 430 14.29 12.13 -0.80
N TYR A 431 14.88 12.24 0.38
CA TYR A 431 16.25 12.64 0.60
C TYR A 431 16.96 11.62 1.48
N GLU A 432 18.22 11.37 1.18
CA GLU A 432 19.15 10.60 1.99
C GLU A 432 20.08 11.56 2.75
N TRP A 433 20.32 11.30 4.04
CA TRP A 433 21.34 12.04 4.77
C TRP A 433 22.73 11.47 4.49
N ASP A 434 23.64 12.32 4.03
CA ASP A 434 25.05 12.00 3.89
C ASP A 434 25.83 12.44 5.14
N GLU A 435 26.30 11.47 5.93
CA GLU A 435 27.09 11.72 7.15
C GLU A 435 28.47 12.33 6.87
N GLN A 436 29.03 12.14 5.67
CA GLN A 436 30.37 12.63 5.35
C GLN A 436 30.33 14.13 5.05
N THR A 437 29.31 14.57 4.32
CA THR A 437 29.15 15.98 3.92
C THR A 437 28.27 16.76 4.88
N GLY A 438 27.48 16.08 5.72
CA GLY A 438 26.50 16.72 6.59
C GLY A 438 25.34 17.34 5.81
N SER A 439 24.92 16.71 4.70
CA SER A 439 23.92 17.28 3.78
C SER A 439 22.89 16.28 3.32
N TRP A 440 21.70 16.76 2.98
CA TRP A 440 20.65 15.96 2.35
C TRP A 440 20.85 15.82 0.84
N LYS A 441 20.85 14.59 0.35
CA LYS A 441 20.97 14.22 -1.06
C LYS A 441 19.62 13.79 -1.62
N TYR A 442 19.17 14.43 -2.68
CA TYR A 442 17.90 14.06 -3.35
C TYR A 442 17.97 12.67 -3.99
N MET A 443 16.99 11.82 -3.69
CA MET A 443 16.89 10.44 -4.19
C MET A 443 16.06 10.40 -5.47
N ARG A 444 16.73 10.52 -6.64
CA ARG A 444 16.08 10.54 -7.96
C ARG A 444 15.35 9.24 -8.31
N ASN A 445 15.75 8.11 -7.72
CA ASN A 445 15.13 6.81 -7.94
C ASN A 445 13.86 6.59 -7.10
N ALA A 446 13.47 7.55 -6.26
CA ALA A 446 12.25 7.48 -5.49
C ALA A 446 11.02 7.70 -6.39
N LYS A 447 10.12 6.73 -6.40
CA LYS A 447 8.84 6.78 -7.11
C LYS A 447 7.71 7.06 -6.13
N GLN A 448 6.81 7.94 -6.52
CA GLN A 448 5.63 8.25 -5.73
C GLN A 448 4.40 7.61 -6.37
N THR A 449 3.64 6.83 -5.61
CA THR A 449 2.39 6.22 -6.09
C THR A 449 1.38 6.17 -4.95
N ASN A 450 0.23 6.85 -5.10
CA ASN A 450 -0.90 6.78 -4.16
C ASN A 450 -0.55 6.97 -2.67
N GLY A 451 0.35 7.90 -2.34
CA GLY A 451 0.76 8.16 -0.95
C GLY A 451 1.80 7.19 -0.41
N LEU A 452 2.43 6.40 -1.28
CA LEU A 452 3.61 5.61 -1.00
C LEU A 452 4.80 6.19 -1.77
N TYR A 453 5.97 6.17 -1.12
CA TYR A 453 7.26 6.46 -1.73
C TYR A 453 8.09 5.19 -1.75
N GLU A 454 8.43 4.73 -2.95
CA GLU A 454 9.23 3.54 -3.18
C GLU A 454 10.63 3.94 -3.65
N LEU A 455 11.68 3.48 -2.98
CA LEU A 455 13.05 3.78 -3.37
C LEU A 455 13.98 2.59 -3.13
N GLY A 456 14.85 2.34 -4.11
CA GLY A 456 15.95 1.39 -3.97
C GLY A 456 17.11 2.02 -3.18
N VAL A 457 17.67 1.28 -2.24
CA VAL A 457 18.78 1.70 -1.39
C VAL A 457 19.88 0.64 -1.36
N ASN A 458 21.14 1.06 -1.33
CA ASN A 458 22.30 0.15 -1.28
C ASN A 458 23.09 0.30 0.04
N LYS A 459 22.62 1.12 0.97
CA LYS A 459 23.18 1.25 2.31
C LYS A 459 22.08 1.56 3.33
N PRO A 460 22.24 1.13 4.60
CA PRO A 460 21.40 1.61 5.68
C PRO A 460 21.67 3.10 5.93
N GLY A 461 20.70 3.79 6.55
CA GLY A 461 20.84 5.23 6.77
C GLY A 461 19.53 5.92 7.11
N THR A 462 19.60 7.25 7.15
CA THR A 462 18.44 8.11 7.39
C THR A 462 17.93 8.65 6.07
N TYR A 463 16.65 8.36 5.79
CA TYR A 463 15.90 8.83 4.64
C TYR A 463 14.78 9.75 5.13
N ALA A 464 14.40 10.74 4.35
CA ALA A 464 13.33 11.65 4.75
C ALA A 464 12.49 12.08 3.57
N ILE A 465 11.20 12.24 3.82
CA ILE A 465 10.28 12.90 2.91
C ILE A 465 10.26 14.37 3.32
N MET A 466 10.53 15.24 2.35
CA MET A 466 10.59 16.67 2.57
C MET A 466 9.91 17.41 1.43
N GLU A 467 9.48 18.63 1.72
CA GLU A 467 9.12 19.59 0.70
C GLU A 467 10.34 20.45 0.35
N TYR A 468 10.57 20.64 -0.95
CA TYR A 468 11.53 21.62 -1.45
C TYR A 468 10.79 22.71 -2.21
N SER A 469 10.91 23.95 -1.76
CA SER A 469 10.25 25.10 -2.38
C SER A 469 11.22 26.27 -2.48
N VAL A 470 11.19 26.93 -3.64
CA VAL A 470 11.91 28.17 -3.91
C VAL A 470 10.91 29.20 -4.38
N ASP A 471 10.87 30.35 -3.71
CA ASP A 471 9.95 31.43 -4.03
C ASP A 471 10.50 32.31 -5.15
N TYR A 472 10.19 31.95 -6.39
CA TYR A 472 10.50 32.78 -7.55
C TYR A 472 9.49 33.93 -7.70
N THR A 473 9.99 35.14 -7.81
CA THR A 473 9.17 36.37 -7.92
C THR A 473 8.50 36.54 -9.28
N ASP A 474 9.06 35.93 -10.33
CA ASP A 474 8.67 36.10 -11.73
C ASP A 474 7.77 34.98 -12.27
N ILE A 475 7.42 33.99 -11.45
CA ILE A 475 6.53 32.89 -11.86
C ILE A 475 5.06 33.11 -11.49
N GLN A 476 4.75 34.14 -10.68
CA GLN A 476 3.40 34.35 -10.14
C GLN A 476 2.37 34.71 -11.22
N LYS A 477 2.82 35.27 -12.36
CA LYS A 477 1.97 35.63 -13.51
C LYS A 477 1.89 34.52 -14.56
N LEU A 478 2.60 33.40 -14.36
CA LEU A 478 2.48 32.25 -15.26
C LEU A 478 1.11 31.60 -15.09
N TYR A 479 0.61 31.01 -16.17
CA TYR A 479 -0.56 30.15 -16.08
C TYR A 479 -0.25 28.91 -15.22
N ASN A 480 -1.29 28.34 -14.62
CA ASN A 480 -1.16 27.33 -13.56
C ASN A 480 -0.26 26.14 -13.94
N GLU A 481 -0.37 25.64 -15.17
CA GLU A 481 0.45 24.50 -15.61
C GLU A 481 1.95 24.86 -15.73
N ALA A 482 2.29 26.04 -16.26
CA ALA A 482 3.68 26.51 -16.28
C ALA A 482 4.23 26.70 -14.87
N LYS A 483 3.46 27.36 -13.98
CA LYS A 483 3.86 27.56 -12.58
C LYS A 483 4.09 26.22 -11.88
N HIS A 484 3.15 25.29 -12.02
CA HIS A 484 3.25 23.94 -11.47
C HIS A 484 4.48 23.19 -11.98
N ALA A 485 4.75 23.27 -13.29
CA ALA A 485 5.92 22.63 -13.89
C ALA A 485 7.25 23.17 -13.33
N VAL A 486 7.34 24.49 -13.15
CA VAL A 486 8.51 25.12 -12.55
C VAL A 486 8.72 24.67 -11.10
N GLU A 487 7.66 24.71 -10.29
CA GLU A 487 7.72 24.27 -8.89
C GLU A 487 8.12 22.79 -8.79
N ALA A 488 7.51 21.93 -9.60
CA ALA A 488 7.76 20.49 -9.58
C ALA A 488 9.20 20.14 -9.99
N LEU A 489 9.70 20.73 -11.07
CA LEU A 489 11.06 20.45 -11.55
C LEU A 489 12.14 21.09 -10.66
N THR A 490 11.81 22.17 -9.96
CA THR A 490 12.66 22.74 -8.91
C THR A 490 12.75 21.75 -7.74
N ALA A 491 11.61 21.24 -7.26
CA ALA A 491 11.56 20.23 -6.19
C ALA A 491 12.21 18.89 -6.55
N LYS A 492 12.22 18.52 -7.83
CA LYS A 492 12.94 17.36 -8.36
C LYS A 492 14.45 17.60 -8.57
N HIS A 493 14.96 18.77 -8.19
CA HIS A 493 16.36 19.16 -8.39
C HIS A 493 16.82 19.02 -9.85
N LEU A 494 15.93 19.35 -10.79
CA LEU A 494 16.20 19.27 -12.23
C LEU A 494 16.41 20.66 -12.82
N MET A 495 15.53 21.61 -12.51
CA MET A 495 15.54 22.93 -13.10
C MET A 495 15.47 24.02 -12.03
N PHE A 496 16.54 24.78 -11.87
CA PHE A 496 16.66 25.87 -10.90
C PHE A 496 16.59 27.24 -11.57
N GLY A 497 16.33 28.28 -10.79
CA GLY A 497 16.32 29.66 -11.27
C GLY A 497 17.70 30.20 -11.66
N THR A 498 17.70 31.41 -12.21
CA THR A 498 18.89 32.05 -12.78
C THR A 498 19.61 32.99 -11.80
N GLY A 499 19.12 33.09 -10.57
CA GLY A 499 19.64 33.98 -9.52
C GLY A 499 18.64 35.07 -9.13
N GLU A 500 18.97 35.86 -8.11
CA GLU A 500 18.19 37.03 -7.65
C GLU A 500 16.69 36.75 -7.37
N GLY A 501 16.35 35.53 -6.95
CA GLY A 501 14.95 35.13 -6.72
C GLY A 501 14.11 35.04 -8.00
N LYS A 502 14.73 34.79 -9.16
CA LYS A 502 14.06 34.65 -10.46
C LYS A 502 14.29 33.27 -11.10
N PHE A 503 13.26 32.78 -11.78
CA PHE A 503 13.34 31.59 -12.63
C PHE A 503 13.70 31.90 -14.09
N SER A 504 13.36 33.11 -14.54
CA SER A 504 13.44 33.59 -15.92
C SER A 504 12.62 32.74 -16.91
N PRO A 505 11.29 32.62 -16.74
CA PRO A 505 10.45 31.68 -17.50
C PRO A 505 10.38 31.94 -19.00
N ASN A 506 10.60 33.19 -19.44
CA ASN A 506 10.55 33.60 -20.84
C ASN A 506 11.92 33.56 -21.52
N GLN A 507 13.00 33.29 -20.79
CA GLN A 507 14.32 33.15 -21.39
C GLN A 507 14.34 31.89 -22.26
N GLU A 508 14.87 32.02 -23.47
CA GLU A 508 15.02 30.91 -24.40
C GLU A 508 16.04 29.91 -23.87
N ILE A 509 15.66 28.63 -23.86
CA ILE A 509 16.51 27.55 -23.38
C ILE A 509 17.55 27.16 -24.43
N THR A 510 18.77 26.92 -23.98
CA THR A 510 19.85 26.45 -24.85
C THR A 510 19.81 24.94 -25.05
N ARG A 511 20.44 24.49 -26.12
CA ARG A 511 20.60 23.08 -26.45
C ARG A 511 21.34 22.30 -25.36
N ALA A 512 22.38 22.88 -24.74
CA ALA A 512 23.07 22.26 -23.61
C ALA A 512 22.18 22.14 -22.37
N GLU A 513 21.43 23.18 -22.02
CA GLU A 513 20.51 23.15 -20.88
C GLU A 513 19.46 22.05 -21.02
N PHE A 514 18.76 21.98 -22.16
CA PHE A 514 17.73 20.96 -22.32
C PHE A 514 18.29 19.53 -22.39
N THR A 515 19.46 19.34 -23.02
CA THR A 515 20.16 18.04 -23.02
C THR A 515 20.48 17.59 -21.60
N SER A 516 21.00 18.50 -20.79
CA SER A 516 21.35 18.26 -19.39
C SER A 516 20.12 17.88 -18.56
N LEU A 517 18.98 18.54 -18.80
CA LEU A 517 17.72 18.20 -18.16
C LEU A 517 17.26 16.77 -18.49
N LEU A 518 17.34 16.35 -19.75
CA LEU A 518 16.97 14.98 -20.16
C LEU A 518 17.88 13.94 -19.49
N VAL A 519 19.19 14.17 -19.49
CA VAL A 519 20.19 13.27 -18.87
C VAL A 519 19.92 13.10 -17.37
N ARG A 520 19.69 14.21 -16.65
CA ARG A 520 19.38 14.18 -15.21
C ARG A 520 18.04 13.52 -14.92
N ALA A 521 17.02 13.80 -15.74
CA ALA A 521 15.69 13.22 -15.60
C ALA A 521 15.69 11.69 -15.80
N MET A 522 16.54 11.19 -16.72
CA MET A 522 16.75 9.76 -16.95
C MET A 522 17.73 9.11 -15.97
N ASN A 523 18.38 9.91 -15.12
CA ASN A 523 19.43 9.46 -14.21
C ASN A 523 20.55 8.68 -14.94
N LEU A 524 20.94 9.13 -16.14
CA LEU A 524 22.02 8.49 -16.91
C LEU A 524 23.37 8.66 -16.23
N GLU A 525 24.21 7.65 -16.35
CA GLU A 525 25.59 7.71 -15.86
C GLU A 525 26.40 8.73 -16.67
N VAL A 526 27.07 9.62 -15.95
CA VAL A 526 27.95 10.63 -16.54
C VAL A 526 29.38 10.18 -16.35
N SER A 527 30.01 9.74 -17.42
CA SER A 527 31.44 9.41 -17.42
C SER A 527 32.30 10.67 -17.24
N THR A 528 33.34 10.55 -16.42
CA THR A 528 34.38 11.59 -16.30
C THR A 528 35.33 11.60 -17.51
N LYS A 529 35.27 10.59 -18.37
CA LYS A 529 36.03 10.50 -19.62
C LYS A 529 35.13 10.95 -20.77
N ALA A 530 35.34 12.19 -21.21
CA ALA A 530 34.66 12.75 -22.37
C ALA A 530 35.33 12.28 -23.68
N PRO A 531 34.61 11.62 -24.60
CA PRO A 531 35.14 11.37 -25.94
C PRO A 531 35.26 12.71 -26.69
N ASN A 532 36.30 12.90 -27.51
CA ASN A 532 36.48 14.14 -28.28
C ASN A 532 35.66 14.13 -29.57
N VAL A 533 34.33 14.00 -29.45
CA VAL A 533 33.40 13.92 -30.60
C VAL A 533 33.04 15.30 -31.13
N PHE A 534 32.81 16.26 -30.22
CA PHE A 534 32.36 17.60 -30.57
C PHE A 534 33.45 18.63 -30.28
N LYS A 535 33.87 19.40 -31.29
CA LYS A 535 34.95 20.40 -31.18
C LYS A 535 34.57 21.62 -30.34
N ASP A 536 33.27 21.88 -30.21
CA ASP A 536 32.70 23.02 -29.49
C ASP A 536 32.24 22.67 -28.06
N VAL A 537 32.40 21.41 -27.64
CA VAL A 537 32.18 20.97 -26.25
C VAL A 537 33.52 20.96 -25.52
N LYS A 538 33.80 22.06 -24.81
CA LYS A 538 35.07 22.25 -24.10
C LYS A 538 35.16 21.30 -22.89
N PRO A 539 36.30 20.61 -22.69
CA PRO A 539 36.53 19.84 -21.47
C PRO A 539 36.31 20.68 -20.20
N GLY A 540 35.61 20.11 -19.22
CA GLY A 540 35.33 20.77 -17.94
C GLY A 540 34.21 21.81 -17.97
N ALA A 541 33.57 22.09 -19.11
CA ALA A 541 32.32 22.85 -19.10
C ALA A 541 31.24 22.07 -18.33
N TRP A 542 30.35 22.77 -17.63
CA TRP A 542 29.35 22.16 -16.73
C TRP A 542 28.45 21.13 -17.43
N TYR A 543 28.20 21.29 -18.74
CA TYR A 543 27.38 20.39 -19.56
C TYR A 543 28.18 19.26 -20.22
N THR A 544 29.52 19.25 -20.13
CA THR A 544 30.39 18.35 -20.93
C THR A 544 29.99 16.89 -20.75
N GLY A 545 29.96 16.44 -19.49
CA GLY A 545 29.66 15.04 -19.19
C GLY A 545 28.24 14.66 -19.62
N GLU A 546 27.28 15.56 -19.41
CA GLU A 546 25.87 15.30 -19.73
C GLU A 546 25.63 15.25 -21.25
N VAL A 547 26.27 16.13 -22.02
CA VAL A 547 26.22 16.10 -23.48
C VAL A 547 26.77 14.79 -24.03
N TYR A 548 27.87 14.28 -23.47
CA TYR A 548 28.43 13.01 -23.92
C TYR A 548 27.60 11.80 -23.48
N ALA A 549 27.05 11.79 -22.27
CA ALA A 549 26.09 10.76 -21.85
C ALA A 549 24.86 10.74 -22.78
N ALA A 550 24.33 11.90 -23.15
CA ALA A 550 23.23 12.01 -24.11
C ALA A 550 23.62 11.54 -25.52
N TRP A 551 24.86 11.76 -25.94
CA TRP A 551 25.36 11.29 -27.24
C TRP A 551 25.50 9.77 -27.26
N GLU A 552 26.09 9.17 -26.22
CA GLU A 552 26.21 7.72 -26.07
C GLU A 552 24.84 7.04 -26.01
N ALA A 553 23.87 7.65 -25.32
CA ALA A 553 22.49 7.18 -25.27
C ALA A 553 21.70 7.45 -26.58
N GLY A 554 22.28 8.09 -27.60
CA GLY A 554 21.63 8.37 -28.87
C GLY A 554 20.56 9.47 -28.83
N ILE A 555 20.48 10.23 -27.73
CA ILE A 555 19.54 11.35 -27.54
C ILE A 555 19.93 12.51 -28.45
N VAL A 556 21.23 12.78 -28.56
CA VAL A 556 21.79 13.85 -29.39
C VAL A 556 22.84 13.30 -30.36
N LYS A 557 22.87 13.83 -31.59
CA LYS A 557 23.86 13.44 -32.62
C LYS A 557 24.83 14.57 -33.00
N GLY A 558 24.45 15.83 -32.74
CA GLY A 558 25.16 17.02 -33.24
C GLY A 558 24.99 17.21 -34.75
N SER A 559 25.68 18.21 -35.29
CA SER A 559 25.80 18.48 -36.73
C SER A 559 27.27 18.29 -37.12
N GLY A 560 27.59 17.12 -37.70
CA GLY A 560 28.97 16.72 -37.91
C GLY A 560 29.74 16.59 -36.59
N ASN A 561 30.78 17.41 -36.41
CA ASN A 561 31.59 17.46 -35.18
C ASN A 561 31.29 18.68 -34.29
N SER A 562 30.09 19.27 -34.41
CA SER A 562 29.64 20.40 -33.59
C SER A 562 28.32 20.06 -32.91
N PHE A 563 28.25 20.33 -31.60
CA PHE A 563 27.05 20.14 -30.79
C PHE A 563 26.19 21.41 -30.69
N GLN A 564 26.81 22.58 -30.77
CA GLN A 564 26.22 23.92 -30.63
C GLN A 564 25.56 24.14 -29.25
N PRO A 565 26.33 24.06 -28.15
CA PRO A 565 25.77 24.04 -26.78
C PRO A 565 24.97 25.29 -26.42
N ASN A 566 25.34 26.45 -26.96
CA ASN A 566 24.71 27.74 -26.63
C ASN A 566 23.57 28.13 -27.59
N GLU A 567 23.31 27.33 -28.62
CA GLU A 567 22.23 27.59 -29.58
C GLU A 567 20.87 27.47 -28.88
N LYS A 568 19.94 28.35 -29.24
CA LYS A 568 18.57 28.35 -28.73
C LYS A 568 17.76 27.27 -29.43
N LEU A 569 17.09 26.44 -28.66
CA LEU A 569 16.31 25.35 -29.23
C LEU A 569 15.02 25.86 -29.86
N THR A 570 14.80 25.51 -31.11
CA THR A 570 13.45 25.56 -31.69
C THR A 570 12.56 24.48 -31.08
N ARG A 571 11.25 24.71 -31.11
CA ARG A 571 10.26 23.76 -30.57
C ARG A 571 10.33 22.41 -31.27
N GLU A 572 10.53 22.38 -32.60
CA GLU A 572 10.70 21.13 -33.34
C GLU A 572 11.96 20.34 -32.95
N GLN A 573 13.08 21.02 -32.67
CA GLN A 573 14.29 20.36 -32.17
C GLN A 573 14.08 19.79 -30.76
N MET A 574 13.37 20.53 -29.89
CA MET A 574 13.05 20.09 -28.54
C MET A 574 12.20 18.81 -28.55
N ALA A 575 11.18 18.72 -29.42
CA ALA A 575 10.36 17.52 -29.57
C ALA A 575 11.18 16.31 -30.03
N VAL A 576 12.08 16.50 -31.01
CA VAL A 576 12.96 15.41 -31.47
C VAL A 576 13.88 14.92 -30.36
N MET A 577 14.50 15.82 -29.59
CA MET A 577 15.36 15.42 -28.46
C MET A 577 14.57 14.64 -27.39
N LEU A 578 13.36 15.09 -27.07
CA LEU A 578 12.48 14.40 -26.12
C LEU A 578 12.12 12.99 -26.62
N MET A 579 11.74 12.85 -27.89
CA MET A 579 11.36 11.55 -28.46
C MET A 579 12.56 10.61 -28.63
N ASN A 580 13.75 11.12 -28.92
CA ASN A 580 14.96 10.31 -28.92
C ASN A 580 15.27 9.76 -27.53
N ALA A 581 15.07 10.57 -26.48
CA ALA A 581 15.21 10.11 -25.09
C ALA A 581 14.26 8.96 -24.76
N ILE A 582 13.04 8.96 -25.32
CA ILE A 582 12.09 7.83 -25.20
C ILE A 582 12.57 6.63 -26.00
N GLY A 583 13.01 6.82 -27.25
CA GLY A 583 13.51 5.73 -28.08
C GLY A 583 14.73 5.02 -27.49
N ALA A 584 15.55 5.74 -26.70
CA ALA A 584 16.62 5.18 -25.89
C ALA A 584 16.10 4.39 -24.66
N ALA A 585 14.88 4.68 -24.18
CA ALA A 585 14.24 4.07 -23.02
C ALA A 585 13.20 2.96 -23.36
N GLY A 586 12.70 2.87 -24.59
CA GLY A 586 11.73 1.85 -25.01
C GLY A 586 10.98 2.23 -26.30
N LYS A 587 10.96 1.34 -27.30
CA LYS A 587 10.35 1.56 -28.62
C LYS A 587 8.89 1.09 -28.65
N GLU A 588 7.99 1.98 -29.03
CA GLU A 588 6.73 1.60 -29.68
C GLU A 588 6.53 2.49 -30.91
N ALA A 589 6.17 1.88 -32.03
CA ALA A 589 5.86 2.58 -33.28
C ALA A 589 4.45 3.17 -33.18
N VAL A 590 4.30 4.43 -33.59
CA VAL A 590 3.04 5.16 -33.54
C VAL A 590 2.41 5.18 -34.94
N SER A 591 1.08 5.02 -35.02
CA SER A 591 0.37 5.02 -36.32
C SER A 591 0.17 6.44 -36.85
N GLU A 592 0.45 6.67 -38.13
CA GLU A 592 0.13 7.93 -38.81
C GLU A 592 -1.39 8.03 -39.02
N GLY A 593 -2.07 8.97 -38.34
CA GLY A 593 -3.52 9.13 -38.57
C GLY A 593 -4.18 10.42 -38.13
N HIS A 594 -3.95 10.93 -36.91
CA HIS A 594 -4.88 11.92 -36.32
C HIS A 594 -4.24 13.14 -35.64
N ASN A 595 -2.95 13.45 -35.89
CA ASN A 595 -2.17 14.34 -35.02
C ASN A 595 -1.66 15.66 -35.65
N LYS A 596 -2.20 16.12 -36.79
CA LYS A 596 -1.69 17.35 -37.44
C LYS A 596 -1.97 18.63 -36.64
N PHE A 597 -1.09 19.61 -36.79
CA PHE A 597 -1.30 20.99 -36.36
C PHE A 597 -1.80 21.83 -37.54
N ARG A 598 -2.27 23.06 -37.28
CA ARG A 598 -2.71 23.95 -38.37
C ARG A 598 -1.55 24.49 -39.19
N ASP A 599 -0.38 24.63 -38.59
CA ASP A 599 0.90 25.05 -39.19
C ASP A 599 1.81 23.85 -39.50
N ASP A 600 1.20 22.72 -39.89
CA ASP A 600 1.91 21.47 -40.23
C ASP A 600 2.89 21.59 -41.40
N ASP A 601 2.62 22.55 -42.29
CA ASP A 601 3.45 22.92 -43.42
C ASP A 601 4.76 23.58 -43.00
N GLN A 602 4.82 24.19 -41.81
CA GLN A 602 6.03 24.76 -41.23
C GLN A 602 6.91 23.73 -40.52
N ILE A 603 6.38 22.53 -40.26
CA ILE A 603 7.13 21.46 -39.58
C ILE A 603 8.11 20.83 -40.57
N SER A 604 9.39 20.81 -40.19
CA SER A 604 10.41 20.14 -40.99
C SER A 604 10.12 18.65 -41.15
N SER A 605 10.39 18.08 -42.33
CA SER A 605 10.19 16.65 -42.61
C SER A 605 10.85 15.73 -41.57
N TRP A 606 12.06 16.09 -41.10
CA TRP A 606 12.81 15.33 -40.10
C TRP A 606 12.22 15.39 -38.69
N ALA A 607 11.33 16.33 -38.40
CA ALA A 607 10.71 16.51 -37.08
C ALA A 607 9.28 15.97 -37.00
N LYS A 608 8.62 15.72 -38.14
CA LYS A 608 7.19 15.36 -38.20
C LYS A 608 6.84 14.14 -37.35
N GLU A 609 7.59 13.06 -37.50
CA GLU A 609 7.35 11.81 -36.76
C GLU A 609 7.44 12.03 -35.24
N ALA A 610 8.48 12.71 -34.78
CA ALA A 610 8.68 13.00 -33.37
C ALA A 610 7.58 13.91 -32.81
N ILE A 611 7.21 14.96 -33.55
CA ILE A 611 6.15 15.88 -33.14
C ILE A 611 4.80 15.16 -33.06
N TYR A 612 4.43 14.34 -34.05
CA TYR A 612 3.18 13.60 -34.00
C TYR A 612 3.16 12.60 -32.85
N SER A 613 4.25 11.88 -32.63
CA SER A 613 4.38 10.94 -31.51
C SER A 613 4.31 11.64 -30.16
N ALA A 614 4.99 12.78 -30.02
CA ALA A 614 4.95 13.57 -28.80
C ALA A 614 3.56 14.16 -28.53
N LYS A 615 2.80 14.51 -29.58
CA LYS A 615 1.43 14.98 -29.46
C LYS A 615 0.50 13.86 -29.03
N GLU A 616 0.63 12.67 -29.62
CA GLU A 616 -0.17 11.50 -29.28
C GLU A 616 0.01 11.09 -27.82
N LYS A 617 1.26 11.08 -27.36
CA LYS A 617 1.59 10.84 -25.95
C LYS A 617 1.23 12.03 -25.04
N GLY A 618 0.76 13.15 -25.59
CA GLY A 618 0.34 14.31 -24.81
C GLY A 618 1.46 15.14 -24.19
N PHE A 619 2.72 14.92 -24.58
CA PHE A 619 3.87 15.73 -24.12
C PHE A 619 3.81 17.16 -24.65
N ILE A 620 3.50 17.29 -25.94
CA ILE A 620 3.33 18.59 -26.59
C ILE A 620 1.85 18.85 -26.87
N LYS A 621 1.47 20.13 -26.81
CA LYS A 621 0.14 20.61 -27.17
C LYS A 621 0.30 21.86 -28.04
N GLY A 622 -0.64 22.06 -28.94
CA GLY A 622 -0.72 23.30 -29.71
C GLY A 622 -1.28 24.42 -28.84
N ASN A 623 -1.18 25.65 -29.33
CA ASN A 623 -1.86 26.79 -28.71
C ASN A 623 -3.40 26.71 -28.89
N ALA A 624 -4.13 27.73 -28.45
CA ALA A 624 -5.60 27.76 -28.55
C ALA A 624 -6.13 27.63 -29.99
N LEU A 625 -5.31 27.93 -31.00
CA LEU A 625 -5.64 27.76 -32.40
C LEU A 625 -5.19 26.41 -32.97
N ASN A 626 -4.58 25.52 -32.16
CA ASN A 626 -3.92 24.29 -32.62
C ASN A 626 -2.73 24.55 -33.57
N ASN A 627 -2.01 25.67 -33.40
CA ASN A 627 -0.68 25.86 -33.98
C ASN A 627 0.37 25.32 -33.02
N TYR A 628 1.44 24.73 -33.56
CA TYR A 628 2.58 24.27 -32.76
C TYR A 628 3.74 25.28 -32.71
N SER A 629 3.87 26.15 -33.71
CA SER A 629 4.97 27.09 -33.93
C SER A 629 6.35 26.38 -33.99
N PRO A 630 6.58 25.43 -34.91
CA PRO A 630 7.77 24.57 -34.88
C PRO A 630 9.11 25.33 -34.93
N LYS A 631 9.13 26.51 -35.57
CA LYS A 631 10.34 27.32 -35.79
C LYS A 631 10.63 28.33 -34.68
N GLU A 632 9.70 28.56 -33.76
CA GLU A 632 9.93 29.47 -32.64
C GLU A 632 10.87 28.83 -31.62
N HIS A 633 11.67 29.67 -30.95
CA HIS A 633 12.52 29.22 -29.85
C HIS A 633 11.68 28.91 -28.62
N ALA A 634 12.01 27.82 -27.95
CA ALA A 634 11.30 27.38 -26.76
C ALA A 634 11.81 28.13 -25.52
N SER A 635 10.86 28.56 -24.69
CA SER A 635 11.18 29.21 -23.41
C SER A 635 11.53 28.18 -22.33
N ARG A 636 12.17 28.63 -21.24
CA ARG A 636 12.43 27.81 -20.05
C ARG A 636 11.15 27.25 -19.43
N SER A 637 10.07 28.02 -19.40
CA SER A 637 8.79 27.53 -18.84
C SER A 637 8.12 26.49 -19.76
N GLU A 638 8.25 26.61 -21.07
CA GLU A 638 7.77 25.59 -22.01
C GLU A 638 8.57 24.29 -21.91
N ALA A 639 9.91 24.40 -21.81
CA ALA A 639 10.78 23.26 -21.57
C ALA A 639 10.40 22.54 -20.26
N ALA A 640 10.09 23.30 -19.20
CA ALA A 640 9.65 22.76 -17.92
C ALA A 640 8.36 21.94 -18.05
N ILE A 641 7.37 22.45 -18.77
CA ILE A 641 6.09 21.75 -18.97
C ILE A 641 6.28 20.45 -19.73
N ILE A 642 7.00 20.50 -20.86
CA ILE A 642 7.21 19.34 -21.71
C ILE A 642 7.99 18.27 -20.94
N LEU A 643 9.03 18.67 -20.21
CA LEU A 643 9.83 17.76 -19.39
C LEU A 643 9.00 17.12 -18.26
N LEU A 644 8.19 17.90 -17.54
CA LEU A 644 7.36 17.34 -16.47
C LEU A 644 6.32 16.35 -17.00
N ARG A 645 5.64 16.68 -18.11
CA ARG A 645 4.67 15.76 -18.74
C ARG A 645 5.34 14.47 -19.17
N TRP A 646 6.57 14.56 -19.67
CA TRP A 646 7.36 13.40 -20.05
C TRP A 646 7.73 12.53 -18.85
N ILE A 647 8.30 13.12 -17.80
CA ILE A 647 8.66 12.40 -16.57
C ILE A 647 7.46 11.68 -15.95
N ASN A 648 6.27 12.29 -16.00
CA ASN A 648 5.06 11.70 -15.42
C ASN A 648 4.50 10.51 -16.22
N GLN A 649 5.08 10.17 -17.39
CA GLN A 649 4.70 9.01 -18.20
C GLN A 649 5.81 7.96 -18.30
N LEU A 650 6.95 8.18 -17.64
CA LEU A 650 7.99 7.18 -17.40
C LEU A 650 7.64 6.38 -16.13
#